data_AF-A0A261RZX4-F1
#
_entry.id   AF-A0A261RZX4-F1
#
_cell.length_a   1.000
_cell.length_b   1.000
_cell.length_c   1.000
_cell.angle_alpha   90.00
_cell.angle_beta   90.00
_cell.angle_gamma   90.00
#
_symmetry.space_group_name_H-M   'P 1'
#
loop_
_entity.id
_entity.type
_entity.pdbx_description
1 polymer ?
#
loop_
_entity_poly.entity_id
_entity_poly.type
_entity_poly.pdbx_seq_one_letter_code
_entity_poly.pdbx_strand_id
1 'polypeptide(L)'
;MIPESFIQDLLARVDVVDVVGRYVQLRKGGANLLGLCPFHNEKSPSFTVSPTKQFYHCFGCGAHGSAITFLIEHTGASFPEAVRTLAGSVGLTVPEEDRRSPQQRAESARRKEEVSRHTQALETAQAYYLKQLRASAPAIRYLKQRGLTGEIAAQFGLGWSGTDRQGLMQVFPRYDDPVLVESGLVIESEDGRRYDRFRERIMFPIRNARGVLIGFGGRIIGKGEPKYLNSPETPVFSKGQELYGLWEARQAIRLEGQVIVVEGYMDVVGLAQLGIGNAVATLGTATTPDHVKKLLRASDKVVFSFDGDKAGRRAAWRALQACLPLLRDDITLRFLFLPDEHDPDSYVREFGAEAFRACMAEAPALSRFLLDELGQRHNLGEAEGRAACLHEAKPLIAAIPPCALRIQIERELARQVQLTPEEMSQIMAQQAKPQPYGAPAEAGQPAARAAESRPAPRVGEDGQGGGPDGDGGPPGEPWAPSFEVPGYLEGDFDGIPHDYEPMPHPAGGPGPAAGAGQQGWPQRKPGGGGGGFGKGQGKGKGGWRRENEVGGVIEPRRPVPTLAKRLLHLLLSHPELVDTMGDQQLEVIDRGPHLGMVRDLIVLAQSSGARHLGALLEAADPESDIHLVLRSMSAEVLGQEELPHPQAEWEDALHRIEFDSLRAEMAELAKGGLKEASDRERYQELAQRCAILKRA
;
A
#
# COMPACT_ATOMS: atom_id res chain seq x y z
N MET A 1 -27.42 -20.89 4.46
CA MET A 1 -27.95 -19.91 5.45
C MET A 1 -28.09 -20.64 6.79
N ILE A 2 -28.12 -19.96 7.94
CA ILE A 2 -28.48 -20.65 9.20
C ILE A 2 -30.03 -20.63 9.28
N PRO A 3 -30.70 -21.76 9.48
CA PRO A 3 -32.17 -21.78 9.58
C PRO A 3 -32.68 -20.95 10.77
N GLU A 4 -33.73 -20.17 10.54
CA GLU A 4 -34.38 -19.37 11.60
C GLU A 4 -34.89 -20.24 12.75
N SER A 5 -35.42 -21.43 12.43
CA SER A 5 -35.81 -22.44 13.42
C SER A 5 -34.65 -22.88 14.31
N PHE A 6 -33.43 -23.03 13.76
CA PHE A 6 -32.25 -23.35 14.56
C PHE A 6 -31.82 -22.18 15.46
N ILE A 7 -31.96 -20.94 15.00
CA ILE A 7 -31.66 -19.75 15.81
C ILE A 7 -32.63 -19.68 17.01
N GLN A 8 -33.90 -19.98 16.79
CA GLN A 8 -34.92 -20.07 17.85
C GLN A 8 -34.64 -21.23 18.81
N ASP A 9 -34.37 -22.43 18.30
CA ASP A 9 -33.99 -23.60 19.12
C ASP A 9 -32.72 -23.36 19.95
N LEU A 10 -31.76 -22.61 19.42
CA LEU A 10 -30.53 -22.24 20.12
C LEU A 10 -30.82 -21.25 21.24
N LEU A 11 -31.56 -20.17 20.97
CA LEU A 11 -31.96 -19.19 21.97
C LEU A 11 -32.84 -19.80 23.08
N ALA A 12 -33.62 -20.84 22.77
CA ALA A 12 -34.41 -21.58 23.77
C ALA A 12 -33.56 -22.46 24.71
N ARG A 13 -32.29 -22.76 24.36
CA ARG A 13 -31.38 -23.61 25.17
C ARG A 13 -30.25 -22.84 25.85
N VAL A 14 -30.02 -21.59 25.45
CA VAL A 14 -28.96 -20.73 26.00
C VAL A 14 -29.57 -19.76 27.00
N ASP A 15 -29.11 -19.79 28.25
CA ASP A 15 -29.45 -18.73 29.21
C ASP A 15 -28.58 -17.48 28.96
N VAL A 16 -29.23 -16.35 28.68
CA VAL A 16 -28.59 -15.04 28.57
C VAL A 16 -27.82 -14.66 29.84
N VAL A 17 -28.25 -15.12 31.01
CA VAL A 17 -27.57 -14.87 32.29
C VAL A 17 -26.20 -15.55 32.33
N ASP A 18 -26.10 -16.79 31.84
CA ASP A 18 -24.83 -17.53 31.78
C ASP A 18 -23.88 -16.96 30.71
N VAL A 19 -24.43 -16.46 29.60
CA VAL A 19 -23.64 -15.83 28.54
C VAL A 19 -23.07 -14.49 29.00
N VAL A 20 -23.90 -13.62 29.57
CA VAL A 20 -23.47 -12.32 30.11
C VAL A 20 -22.54 -12.51 31.32
N GLY A 21 -22.87 -13.43 32.22
CA GLY A 21 -22.16 -13.66 33.48
C GLY A 21 -20.70 -14.09 33.33
N ARG A 22 -20.29 -14.56 32.14
CA ARG A 22 -18.88 -14.82 31.79
C ARG A 22 -18.04 -13.55 31.62
N TYR A 23 -18.68 -12.40 31.38
CA TYR A 23 -18.04 -11.13 31.04
C TYR A 23 -18.38 -9.99 32.00
N VAL A 24 -19.59 -10.01 32.59
CA VAL A 24 -20.09 -8.98 33.51
C VAL A 24 -20.39 -9.59 34.86
N GLN A 25 -19.88 -8.98 35.94
CA GLN A 25 -20.25 -9.39 37.30
C GLN A 25 -21.69 -8.95 37.61
N LEU A 26 -22.61 -9.91 37.59
CA LEU A 26 -24.03 -9.69 37.84
C LEU A 26 -24.39 -9.88 39.33
N ARG A 27 -25.31 -9.06 39.84
CA ARG A 27 -25.88 -9.13 41.20
C ARG A 27 -27.42 -9.14 41.12
N LYS A 28 -28.12 -9.76 42.07
CA LYS A 28 -29.60 -9.77 42.07
C LYS A 28 -30.17 -8.37 42.32
N GLY A 29 -31.13 -7.96 41.49
CA GLY A 29 -31.87 -6.70 41.56
C GLY A 29 -33.36 -6.94 41.39
N GLY A 30 -34.02 -7.46 42.43
CA GLY A 30 -35.41 -7.91 42.34
C GLY A 30 -35.54 -9.15 41.45
N ALA A 31 -36.42 -9.10 40.45
CA ALA A 31 -36.67 -10.19 39.50
C ALA A 31 -35.60 -10.32 38.39
N ASN A 32 -34.73 -9.32 38.24
CA ASN A 32 -33.66 -9.28 37.25
C ASN A 32 -32.28 -9.32 37.93
N LEU A 33 -31.22 -9.45 37.13
CA LEU A 33 -29.84 -9.19 37.58
C LEU A 33 -29.36 -7.84 37.06
N LEU A 34 -28.51 -7.19 37.85
CA LEU A 34 -27.90 -5.88 37.60
C LEU A 34 -26.37 -6.02 37.52
N GLY A 35 -25.73 -5.29 36.62
CA GLY A 35 -24.28 -5.17 36.50
C GLY A 35 -23.86 -3.80 35.99
N LEU A 36 -22.56 -3.54 35.96
CA LEU A 36 -22.01 -2.43 35.20
C LEU A 36 -22.07 -2.79 33.71
N CYS A 37 -22.49 -1.86 32.88
CA CYS A 37 -22.60 -2.07 31.45
C CYS A 37 -21.23 -2.33 30.81
N PRO A 38 -21.05 -3.43 30.04
CA PRO A 38 -19.81 -3.66 29.30
C PRO A 38 -19.71 -2.83 28.01
N PHE A 39 -20.68 -1.96 27.75
CA PHE A 39 -20.85 -1.26 26.48
C PHE A 39 -20.63 0.25 26.55
N HIS A 40 -20.66 0.83 27.75
CA HIS A 40 -20.32 2.23 28.04
C HIS A 40 -19.78 2.32 29.47
N ASN A 41 -18.98 3.35 29.78
CA ASN A 41 -18.34 3.48 31.08
C ASN A 41 -19.30 4.13 32.12
N GLU A 42 -19.66 3.39 33.17
CA GLU A 42 -20.56 3.85 34.24
C GLU A 42 -20.06 3.47 35.63
N LYS A 43 -20.46 4.26 36.65
CA LYS A 43 -20.12 4.00 38.07
C LYS A 43 -21.24 3.33 38.86
N SER A 44 -22.48 3.41 38.37
CA SER A 44 -23.69 2.83 38.96
C SER A 44 -24.24 1.76 38.02
N PRO A 45 -24.64 0.57 38.49
CA PRO A 45 -25.21 -0.47 37.63
C PRO A 45 -26.49 -0.01 36.91
N SER A 46 -26.45 0.15 35.58
CA SER A 46 -27.66 0.35 34.75
C SER A 46 -27.92 -0.83 33.80
N PHE A 47 -26.98 -1.77 33.69
CA PHE A 47 -27.12 -2.96 32.88
C PHE A 47 -28.01 -4.00 33.56
N THR A 48 -29.14 -4.33 32.95
CA THR A 48 -30.13 -5.26 33.48
C THR A 48 -30.23 -6.50 32.60
N VAL A 49 -30.21 -7.69 33.20
CA VAL A 49 -30.41 -8.98 32.53
C VAL A 49 -31.64 -9.65 33.11
N SER A 50 -32.58 -10.09 32.28
CA SER A 50 -33.82 -10.72 32.73
C SER A 50 -33.81 -12.23 32.51
N PRO A 51 -33.71 -13.06 33.57
CA PRO A 51 -33.73 -14.53 33.43
C PRO A 51 -35.04 -15.03 32.83
N THR A 52 -36.17 -14.41 33.19
CA THR A 52 -37.50 -14.81 32.70
C THR A 52 -37.74 -14.40 31.26
N LYS A 53 -37.20 -13.26 30.81
CA LYS A 53 -37.44 -12.73 29.46
C LYS A 53 -36.30 -12.99 28.47
N GLN A 54 -35.18 -13.57 28.92
CA GLN A 54 -34.04 -13.98 28.11
C GLN A 54 -33.44 -12.88 27.22
N PHE A 55 -33.40 -11.64 27.75
CA PHE A 55 -32.72 -10.50 27.13
C PHE A 55 -31.95 -9.65 28.16
N TYR A 56 -31.05 -8.82 27.66
CA TYR A 56 -30.42 -7.72 28.41
C TYR A 56 -30.90 -6.36 27.92
N HIS A 57 -30.87 -5.35 28.81
CA HIS A 57 -31.13 -3.95 28.49
C HIS A 57 -30.29 -3.04 29.40
N CYS A 58 -29.61 -2.07 28.83
CA CYS A 58 -28.86 -1.03 29.54
C CYS A 58 -29.68 0.26 29.65
N PHE A 59 -30.00 0.69 30.86
CA PHE A 59 -30.72 1.95 31.06
C PHE A 59 -29.85 3.20 30.88
N GLY A 60 -28.51 3.09 30.93
CA GLY A 60 -27.59 4.18 30.67
C GLY A 60 -27.41 4.48 29.18
N CYS A 61 -27.10 3.47 28.36
CA CYS A 61 -26.77 3.65 26.92
C CYS A 61 -27.79 3.08 25.93
N GLY A 62 -28.89 2.46 26.38
CA GLY A 62 -29.93 1.89 25.51
C GLY A 62 -29.57 0.59 24.78
N ALA A 63 -28.35 0.07 24.97
CA ALA A 63 -27.93 -1.22 24.41
C ALA A 63 -28.83 -2.36 24.92
N HIS A 64 -29.37 -3.17 24.02
CA HIS A 64 -30.35 -4.21 24.34
C HIS A 64 -30.26 -5.37 23.36
N GLY A 65 -30.59 -6.59 23.80
CA GLY A 65 -30.63 -7.73 22.90
C GLY A 65 -30.65 -9.11 23.55
N SER A 66 -30.48 -10.11 22.69
CA SER A 66 -30.41 -11.53 23.05
C SER A 66 -28.98 -11.94 23.46
N ALA A 67 -28.81 -13.20 23.88
CA ALA A 67 -27.49 -13.80 24.06
C ALA A 67 -26.58 -13.73 22.80
N ILE A 68 -27.17 -13.86 21.60
CA ILE A 68 -26.46 -13.72 20.32
C ILE A 68 -25.99 -12.28 20.14
N THR A 69 -26.92 -11.32 20.31
CA THR A 69 -26.63 -9.88 20.21
C THR A 69 -25.53 -9.46 21.18
N PHE A 70 -25.59 -9.95 22.42
CA PHE A 70 -24.58 -9.68 23.45
C PHE A 70 -23.19 -10.10 22.99
N LEU A 71 -23.03 -11.33 22.46
CA LEU A 71 -21.73 -11.80 22.00
C LEU A 71 -21.21 -11.03 20.79
N ILE A 72 -22.08 -10.73 19.80
CA ILE A 72 -21.70 -9.91 18.64
C ILE A 72 -21.17 -8.56 19.11
N GLU A 73 -21.94 -7.83 19.92
CA GLU A 73 -21.56 -6.50 20.39
C GLU A 73 -20.36 -6.54 21.34
N HIS A 74 -20.30 -7.48 22.28
CA HIS A 74 -19.25 -7.52 23.28
C HIS A 74 -17.91 -8.02 22.75
N THR A 75 -17.92 -9.02 21.86
CA THR A 75 -16.70 -9.69 21.39
C THR A 75 -16.26 -9.26 19.97
N GLY A 76 -17.12 -8.58 19.22
CA GLY A 76 -16.90 -8.25 17.81
C GLY A 76 -17.08 -9.45 16.86
N ALA A 77 -17.61 -10.58 17.35
CA ALA A 77 -17.88 -11.76 16.53
C ALA A 77 -18.96 -11.46 15.47
N SER A 78 -18.80 -12.01 14.26
CA SER A 78 -19.89 -11.99 13.28
C SER A 78 -21.08 -12.84 13.74
N PHE A 79 -22.28 -12.56 13.23
CA PHE A 79 -23.49 -13.35 13.59
C PHE A 79 -23.30 -14.87 13.45
N PRO A 80 -22.72 -15.42 12.36
CA PRO A 80 -22.43 -16.85 12.26
C PRO A 80 -21.34 -17.37 13.20
N GLU A 81 -20.42 -16.51 13.67
CA GLU A 81 -19.43 -16.90 14.69
C GLU A 81 -20.10 -16.93 16.07
N ALA A 82 -20.88 -15.91 16.45
CA ALA A 82 -21.64 -15.88 17.70
C ALA A 82 -22.62 -17.05 17.84
N VAL A 83 -23.38 -17.36 16.77
CA VAL A 83 -24.29 -18.53 16.74
C VAL A 83 -23.52 -19.84 16.91
N ARG A 84 -22.36 -20.02 16.27
CA ARG A 84 -21.53 -21.23 16.46
C ARG A 84 -20.94 -21.32 17.86
N THR A 85 -20.48 -20.21 18.44
CA THR A 85 -19.93 -20.16 19.81
C THR A 85 -20.99 -20.56 20.84
N LEU A 86 -22.21 -20.03 20.71
CA LEU A 86 -23.32 -20.41 21.57
C LEU A 86 -23.75 -21.86 21.37
N ALA A 87 -23.91 -22.30 20.12
CA ALA A 87 -24.28 -23.68 19.82
C ALA A 87 -23.28 -24.68 20.42
N GLY A 88 -21.98 -24.47 20.22
CA GLY A 88 -20.93 -25.28 20.83
C GLY A 88 -20.98 -25.29 22.36
N SER A 89 -21.38 -24.18 22.99
CA SER A 89 -21.51 -24.11 24.46
C SER A 89 -22.67 -24.93 25.05
N VAL A 90 -23.66 -25.29 24.23
CA VAL A 90 -24.81 -26.16 24.60
C VAL A 90 -24.79 -27.50 23.86
N GLY A 91 -23.66 -27.90 23.28
CA GLY A 91 -23.50 -29.17 22.56
C GLY A 91 -24.29 -29.27 21.24
N LEU A 92 -24.76 -28.15 20.70
CA LEU A 92 -25.42 -28.08 19.39
C LEU A 92 -24.41 -27.87 18.27
N THR A 93 -24.59 -28.61 17.18
CA THR A 93 -23.94 -28.33 15.89
C THR A 93 -24.87 -27.45 15.06
N VAL A 94 -24.39 -26.31 14.59
CA VAL A 94 -25.16 -25.43 13.70
C VAL A 94 -25.44 -26.18 12.38
N PRO A 95 -26.71 -26.32 11.95
CA PRO A 95 -27.03 -26.84 10.64
C PRO A 95 -26.52 -25.86 9.59
N GLU A 96 -25.41 -26.21 8.94
CA GLU A 96 -25.06 -25.57 7.69
C GLU A 96 -26.07 -26.11 6.65
N GLU A 97 -27.00 -25.28 6.16
CA GLU A 97 -27.68 -25.54 4.88
C GLU A 97 -26.63 -25.52 3.79
N ASP A 98 -25.91 -26.64 3.69
CA ASP A 98 -24.65 -26.65 2.99
C ASP A 98 -24.86 -27.05 1.54
N ARG A 99 -25.51 -26.13 0.81
CA ARG A 99 -25.68 -26.15 -0.65
C ARG A 99 -24.35 -26.14 -1.41
N ARG A 100 -23.20 -26.06 -0.71
CA ARG A 100 -21.87 -26.25 -1.27
C ARG A 100 -21.71 -27.69 -1.75
N SER A 101 -21.29 -27.84 -3.01
CA SER A 101 -20.94 -29.14 -3.58
C SER A 101 -19.75 -29.77 -2.82
N PRO A 102 -19.51 -31.09 -2.93
CA PRO A 102 -18.33 -31.73 -2.36
C PRO A 102 -17.00 -31.06 -2.79
N GLN A 103 -16.95 -30.52 -4.01
CA GLN A 103 -15.81 -29.74 -4.52
C GLN A 103 -15.64 -28.42 -3.74
N GLN A 104 -16.72 -27.64 -3.56
CA GLN A 104 -16.68 -26.38 -2.80
C GLN A 104 -16.35 -26.59 -1.31
N ARG A 105 -16.72 -27.74 -0.72
CA ARG A 105 -16.28 -28.14 0.63
C ARG A 105 -14.77 -28.42 0.66
N ALA A 106 -14.26 -29.19 -0.29
CA ALA A 106 -12.83 -29.52 -0.37
C ALA A 106 -11.97 -28.27 -0.63
N GLU A 107 -12.42 -27.36 -1.49
CA GLU A 107 -11.79 -26.07 -1.75
C GLU A 107 -11.78 -25.18 -0.50
N SER A 108 -12.91 -25.04 0.19
CA SER A 108 -13.00 -24.29 1.44
C SER A 108 -12.13 -24.88 2.55
N ALA A 109 -11.95 -26.21 2.59
CA ALA A 109 -11.06 -26.87 3.54
C ALA A 109 -9.58 -26.59 3.21
N ARG A 110 -9.18 -26.72 1.94
CA ARG A 110 -7.82 -26.40 1.46
C ARG A 110 -7.44 -24.95 1.77
N ARG A 111 -8.31 -23.98 1.45
CA ARG A 111 -8.08 -22.56 1.74
C ARG A 111 -7.95 -22.30 3.25
N LYS A 112 -8.69 -23.02 4.10
CA LYS A 112 -8.58 -22.90 5.56
C LYS A 112 -7.25 -23.46 6.08
N GLU A 113 -6.81 -24.59 5.53
CA GLU A 113 -5.51 -25.20 5.85
C GLU A 113 -4.34 -24.30 5.40
N GLU A 114 -4.41 -23.76 4.19
CA GLU A 114 -3.47 -22.78 3.65
C GLU A 114 -3.33 -21.55 4.55
N VAL A 115 -4.44 -20.90 4.89
CA VAL A 115 -4.48 -19.76 5.82
C VAL A 115 -3.85 -20.15 7.17
N SER A 116 -4.14 -21.34 7.69
CA SER A 116 -3.57 -21.83 8.95
C SER A 116 -2.05 -22.01 8.88
N ARG A 117 -1.51 -22.54 7.77
CA ARG A 117 -0.06 -22.70 7.55
C ARG A 117 0.65 -21.34 7.49
N HIS A 118 0.07 -20.38 6.77
CA HIS A 118 0.60 -19.01 6.69
C HIS A 118 0.63 -18.34 8.07
N THR A 119 -0.48 -18.37 8.81
CA THR A 119 -0.55 -17.82 10.18
C THR A 119 0.47 -18.47 11.11
N GLN A 120 0.63 -19.79 11.08
CA GLN A 120 1.60 -20.50 11.93
C GLN A 120 3.06 -20.11 11.62
N ALA A 121 3.40 -19.89 10.35
CA ALA A 121 4.71 -19.37 9.97
C ALA A 121 4.93 -17.96 10.54
N LEU A 122 3.94 -17.06 10.38
CA LEU A 122 4.02 -15.70 10.92
C LEU A 122 4.16 -15.69 12.46
N GLU A 123 3.42 -16.54 13.18
CA GLU A 123 3.51 -16.68 14.64
C GLU A 123 4.89 -17.18 15.10
N THR A 124 5.47 -18.13 14.36
CA THR A 124 6.83 -18.64 14.62
C THR A 124 7.88 -17.54 14.43
N ALA A 125 7.76 -16.75 13.35
CA ALA A 125 8.63 -15.59 13.12
C ALA A 125 8.45 -14.50 14.19
N GLN A 126 7.21 -14.23 14.63
CA GLN A 126 6.93 -13.27 15.70
C GLN A 126 7.57 -13.69 17.03
N ALA A 127 7.49 -14.96 17.41
CA ALA A 127 8.14 -15.47 18.61
C ALA A 127 9.68 -15.28 18.56
N TYR A 128 10.28 -15.49 17.38
CA TYR A 128 11.69 -15.21 17.12
C TYR A 128 12.02 -13.71 17.24
N TYR A 129 11.24 -12.82 16.60
CA TYR A 129 11.47 -11.38 16.66
C TYR A 129 11.31 -10.79 18.07
N LEU A 130 10.38 -11.31 18.87
CA LEU A 130 10.25 -10.96 20.29
C LEU A 130 11.48 -11.39 21.12
N LYS A 131 11.98 -12.61 20.89
CA LYS A 131 13.22 -13.11 21.52
C LYS A 131 14.42 -12.25 21.14
N GLN A 132 14.55 -11.90 19.87
CA GLN A 132 15.61 -11.04 19.35
C GLN A 132 15.56 -9.62 19.92
N LEU A 133 14.36 -9.03 20.12
CA LEU A 133 14.25 -7.70 20.74
C LEU A 133 14.77 -7.71 22.18
N ARG A 134 14.38 -8.72 22.96
CA ARG A 134 14.82 -8.87 24.36
C ARG A 134 16.34 -9.02 24.50
N ALA A 135 17.02 -9.57 23.49
CA ALA A 135 18.48 -9.70 23.44
C ALA A 135 19.19 -8.46 22.88
N SER A 136 18.47 -7.55 22.20
CA SER A 136 19.05 -6.44 21.43
C SER A 136 19.02 -5.11 22.20
N ALA A 137 20.08 -4.86 22.98
CA ALA A 137 20.27 -3.57 23.64
C ALA A 137 20.22 -2.35 22.68
N PRO A 138 20.73 -2.40 21.43
CA PRO A 138 20.55 -1.30 20.47
C PRO A 138 19.08 -1.04 20.10
N ALA A 139 18.29 -2.09 19.82
CA ALA A 139 16.88 -1.94 19.47
C ALA A 139 16.05 -1.43 20.68
N ILE A 140 16.34 -1.90 21.89
CA ILE A 140 15.71 -1.40 23.12
C ILE A 140 16.05 0.08 23.35
N ARG A 141 17.31 0.51 23.15
CA ARG A 141 17.69 1.93 23.26
C ARG A 141 16.94 2.79 22.23
N TYR A 142 16.80 2.31 21.00
CA TYR A 142 16.05 3.00 19.95
C TYR A 142 14.58 3.22 20.32
N LEU A 143 13.89 2.19 20.84
CA LEU A 143 12.50 2.31 21.29
C LEU A 143 12.37 3.32 22.45
N LYS A 144 13.30 3.28 23.42
CA LYS A 144 13.34 4.25 24.54
C LYS A 144 13.61 5.68 24.08
N GLN A 145 14.50 5.89 23.10
CA GLN A 145 14.71 7.20 22.46
C GLN A 145 13.47 7.71 21.72
N ARG A 146 12.58 6.80 21.30
CA ARG A 146 11.23 7.10 20.77
C ARG A 146 10.15 7.21 21.84
N GLY A 147 10.52 7.29 23.12
CA GLY A 147 9.59 7.41 24.24
C GLY A 147 8.73 6.16 24.52
N LEU A 148 9.03 5.03 23.86
CA LEU A 148 8.22 3.81 23.99
C LEU A 148 8.71 2.96 25.17
N THR A 149 7.78 2.65 26.08
CA THR A 149 8.02 1.76 27.23
C THR A 149 8.05 0.28 26.84
N GLY A 150 8.51 -0.56 27.76
CA GLY A 150 8.41 -2.03 27.60
C GLY A 150 6.96 -2.53 27.61
N GLU A 151 6.04 -1.81 28.26
CA GLU A 151 4.63 -2.15 28.37
C GLU A 151 3.92 -1.94 27.03
N ILE A 152 4.05 -0.76 26.42
CA ILE A 152 3.45 -0.50 25.10
C ILE A 152 4.07 -1.39 24.02
N ALA A 153 5.39 -1.65 24.10
CA ALA A 153 6.06 -2.57 23.21
C ALA A 153 5.53 -4.01 23.35
N ALA A 154 5.18 -4.45 24.56
CA ALA A 154 4.57 -5.76 24.80
C ALA A 154 3.11 -5.82 24.31
N GLN A 155 2.31 -4.77 24.54
CA GLN A 155 0.91 -4.66 24.10
C GLN A 155 0.78 -4.79 22.57
N PHE A 156 1.59 -4.03 21.82
CA PHE A 156 1.65 -4.09 20.35
C PHE A 156 2.54 -5.23 19.82
N GLY A 157 3.17 -6.02 20.70
CA GLY A 157 4.02 -7.14 20.31
C GLY A 157 5.24 -6.74 19.47
N LEU A 158 5.84 -5.58 19.71
CA LEU A 158 7.00 -5.11 18.93
C LEU A 158 8.18 -6.09 19.04
N GLY A 159 8.86 -6.30 17.92
CA GLY A 159 10.00 -7.21 17.80
C GLY A 159 11.23 -6.58 17.16
N TRP A 160 12.26 -7.39 16.92
CA TRP A 160 13.50 -7.02 16.23
C TRP A 160 13.87 -8.13 15.25
N SER A 161 14.14 -7.79 13.99
CA SER A 161 14.44 -8.80 12.96
C SER A 161 15.79 -9.50 13.14
N GLY A 162 16.73 -8.87 13.84
CA GLY A 162 18.15 -9.22 13.77
C GLY A 162 18.85 -8.60 12.55
N THR A 163 20.17 -8.77 12.50
CA THR A 163 21.08 -8.32 11.44
C THR A 163 21.34 -9.39 10.37
N ASP A 164 21.11 -10.65 10.71
CA ASP A 164 21.45 -11.79 9.85
C ASP A 164 20.59 -11.84 8.59
N ARG A 165 21.17 -12.26 7.46
CA ARG A 165 20.43 -12.36 6.18
C ARG A 165 19.50 -13.58 6.10
N GLN A 166 19.63 -14.51 7.04
CA GLN A 166 18.89 -15.78 7.11
C GLN A 166 18.64 -16.15 8.58
N GLY A 167 18.35 -15.16 9.44
CA GLY A 167 18.14 -15.36 10.87
C GLY A 167 16.97 -16.30 11.17
N LEU A 168 15.94 -16.30 10.33
CA LEU A 168 14.79 -17.20 10.44
C LEU A 168 15.16 -18.69 10.29
N MET A 169 16.32 -19.06 9.71
CA MET A 169 16.81 -20.45 9.72
C MET A 169 16.97 -21.03 11.13
N GLN A 170 17.12 -20.19 12.16
CA GLN A 170 17.22 -20.63 13.55
C GLN A 170 15.90 -21.18 14.12
N VAL A 171 14.75 -20.89 13.47
CA VAL A 171 13.41 -21.31 13.92
C VAL A 171 12.60 -22.06 12.87
N PHE A 172 13.03 -22.06 11.60
CA PHE A 172 12.46 -22.91 10.55
C PHE A 172 13.47 -23.97 10.08
N PRO A 173 13.33 -25.24 10.52
CA PRO A 173 14.18 -26.34 10.07
C PRO A 173 14.12 -26.57 8.56
N ARG A 174 12.98 -26.22 7.93
CA ARG A 174 12.76 -26.20 6.49
C ARG A 174 12.66 -24.77 5.97
N TYR A 175 13.80 -24.11 5.87
CA TYR A 175 13.89 -22.76 5.29
C TYR A 175 13.64 -22.73 3.76
N ASP A 176 13.62 -23.91 3.13
CA ASP A 176 13.19 -24.19 1.77
C ASP A 176 11.66 -24.26 1.59
N ASP A 177 10.85 -24.27 2.66
CA ASP A 177 9.39 -24.36 2.54
C ASP A 177 8.82 -23.15 1.76
N PRO A 178 8.01 -23.35 0.71
CA PRO A 178 7.36 -22.27 -0.03
C PRO A 178 6.56 -21.31 0.85
N VAL A 179 5.98 -21.79 1.96
CA VAL A 179 5.14 -20.96 2.85
C VAL A 179 5.88 -19.74 3.39
N LEU A 180 7.21 -19.77 3.49
CA LEU A 180 8.00 -18.63 3.96
C LEU A 180 8.08 -17.51 2.92
N VAL A 181 8.02 -17.83 1.63
CA VAL A 181 7.93 -16.85 0.53
C VAL A 181 6.48 -16.39 0.37
N GLU A 182 5.52 -17.32 0.40
CA GLU A 182 4.08 -17.05 0.26
C GLU A 182 3.54 -16.16 1.40
N SER A 183 4.03 -16.34 2.64
CA SER A 183 3.75 -15.44 3.78
C SER A 183 4.58 -14.16 3.81
N GLY A 184 5.48 -13.97 2.85
CA GLY A 184 6.32 -12.78 2.73
C GLY A 184 7.39 -12.62 3.81
N LEU A 185 7.76 -13.70 4.51
CA LEU A 185 8.86 -13.71 5.49
C LEU A 185 10.23 -13.78 4.82
N VAL A 186 10.33 -14.47 3.69
CA VAL A 186 11.55 -14.72 2.92
C VAL A 186 11.39 -14.17 1.50
N ILE A 187 12.49 -13.66 0.93
CA ILE A 187 12.62 -13.34 -0.49
C ILE A 187 13.51 -14.39 -1.12
N GLU A 188 13.10 -14.91 -2.27
CA GLU A 188 13.89 -15.77 -3.14
C GLU A 188 14.34 -14.96 -4.36
N SER A 189 15.64 -14.94 -4.66
CA SER A 189 16.19 -14.29 -5.85
C SER A 189 16.02 -15.16 -7.09
N GLU A 190 16.20 -14.57 -8.27
CA GLU A 190 16.27 -15.30 -9.54
C GLU A 190 17.36 -16.40 -9.53
N ASP A 191 18.52 -16.16 -8.88
CA ASP A 191 19.57 -17.16 -8.63
C ASP A 191 19.17 -18.33 -7.68
N GLY A 192 17.92 -18.39 -7.19
CA GLY A 192 17.47 -19.35 -6.17
C GLY A 192 17.98 -19.09 -4.75
N ARG A 193 18.58 -17.91 -4.48
CA ARG A 193 19.09 -17.56 -3.14
C ARG A 193 17.96 -17.01 -2.26
N ARG A 194 17.72 -17.66 -1.12
CA ARG A 194 16.73 -17.23 -0.12
C ARG A 194 17.33 -16.39 1.00
N TYR A 195 16.66 -15.30 1.37
CA TYR A 195 17.06 -14.42 2.49
C TYR A 195 15.84 -13.78 3.18
N ASP A 196 15.96 -13.51 4.48
CA ASP A 196 14.91 -12.91 5.29
C ASP A 196 14.49 -11.55 4.69
N ARG A 197 13.19 -11.33 4.49
CA ARG A 197 12.65 -10.05 3.97
C ARG A 197 13.03 -8.89 4.90
N PHE A 198 12.85 -9.11 6.20
CA PHE A 198 13.08 -8.10 7.24
C PHE A 198 14.46 -8.30 7.85
N ARG A 199 15.29 -7.25 7.77
CA ARG A 199 16.64 -7.20 8.33
C ARG A 199 16.87 -5.80 8.90
N GLU A 200 17.57 -5.74 10.03
CA GLU A 200 17.88 -4.52 10.79
C GLU A 200 16.65 -3.65 11.14
N ARG A 201 15.49 -4.28 11.36
CA ARG A 201 14.19 -3.61 11.55
C ARG A 201 13.54 -3.89 12.91
N ILE A 202 13.02 -2.83 13.53
CA ILE A 202 11.95 -2.94 14.54
C ILE A 202 10.71 -3.47 13.84
N MET A 203 10.15 -4.56 14.37
CA MET A 203 9.04 -5.29 13.79
C MET A 203 7.72 -4.89 14.45
N PHE A 204 6.73 -4.58 13.61
CA PHE A 204 5.37 -4.21 14.00
C PHE A 204 4.42 -5.30 13.48
N PRO A 205 3.97 -6.24 14.31
CA PRO A 205 3.06 -7.30 13.87
C PRO A 205 1.70 -6.71 13.47
N ILE A 206 1.19 -7.10 12.31
CA ILE A 206 -0.10 -6.66 11.78
C ILE A 206 -1.13 -7.74 12.07
N ARG A 207 -2.19 -7.40 12.80
CA ARG A 207 -3.30 -8.30 13.14
C ARG A 207 -4.57 -7.88 12.42
N ASN A 208 -5.37 -8.84 11.96
CA ASN A 208 -6.74 -8.55 11.49
C ASN A 208 -7.66 -8.21 12.68
N ALA A 209 -8.90 -7.81 12.38
CA ALA A 209 -9.93 -7.48 13.37
C ALA A 209 -10.28 -8.62 14.37
N ARG A 210 -9.84 -9.87 14.12
CA ARG A 210 -9.99 -11.02 15.03
C ARG A 210 -8.73 -11.30 15.86
N GLY A 211 -7.71 -10.44 15.78
CA GLY A 211 -6.44 -10.57 16.51
C GLY A 211 -5.44 -11.56 15.91
N VAL A 212 -5.77 -12.19 14.78
CA VAL A 212 -4.88 -13.15 14.11
C VAL A 212 -3.76 -12.39 13.41
N LEU A 213 -2.52 -12.84 13.59
CA LEU A 213 -1.34 -12.29 12.93
C LEU A 213 -1.36 -12.65 11.44
N ILE A 214 -1.26 -11.63 10.59
CA ILE A 214 -1.36 -11.75 9.13
C ILE A 214 -0.16 -11.16 8.37
N GLY A 215 0.67 -10.35 9.02
CA GLY A 215 1.87 -9.81 8.38
C GLY A 215 2.69 -8.94 9.33
N PHE A 216 3.65 -8.20 8.77
CA PHE A 216 4.53 -7.31 9.51
C PHE A 216 4.78 -5.99 8.77
N GLY A 217 4.83 -4.91 9.54
CA GLY A 217 5.61 -3.71 9.22
C GLY A 217 7.01 -3.81 9.83
N GLY A 218 8.00 -3.15 9.22
CA GLY A 218 9.39 -3.21 9.64
C GLY A 218 10.12 -1.87 9.44
N ARG A 219 10.47 -1.18 10.53
CA ARG A 219 11.19 0.10 10.50
C ARG A 219 12.69 -0.09 10.73
N ILE A 220 13.53 0.36 9.81
CA ILE A 220 14.99 0.20 9.93
C ILE A 220 15.57 1.06 11.06
N ILE A 221 16.58 0.55 11.76
CA ILE A 221 17.42 1.37 12.66
C ILE A 221 18.77 1.64 12.00
N GLY A 222 19.25 2.88 12.05
CA GLY A 222 20.49 3.28 11.37
C GLY A 222 20.27 3.66 9.89
N LYS A 223 21.18 3.26 9.01
CA LYS A 223 21.21 3.64 7.59
C LYS A 223 20.67 2.52 6.71
N GLY A 224 19.83 2.88 5.73
CA GLY A 224 19.36 1.97 4.69
C GLY A 224 17.91 2.24 4.30
N GLU A 225 17.49 1.71 3.16
CA GLU A 225 16.19 1.99 2.56
C GLU A 225 15.40 0.70 2.25
N PRO A 226 14.06 0.78 2.18
CA PRO A 226 13.22 1.91 2.58
C PRO A 226 13.14 2.05 4.11
N LYS A 227 12.89 3.27 4.62
CA LYS A 227 12.75 3.59 6.06
C LYS A 227 11.74 2.67 6.77
N TYR A 228 10.61 2.43 6.12
CA TYR A 228 9.60 1.43 6.48
C TYR A 228 9.46 0.41 5.35
N LEU A 229 9.30 -0.85 5.70
CA LEU A 229 9.04 -1.96 4.78
C LEU A 229 7.85 -2.77 5.31
N ASN A 230 6.88 -3.04 4.45
CA ASN A 230 5.74 -3.89 4.80
C ASN A 230 5.87 -5.27 4.14
N SER A 231 5.17 -6.25 4.70
CA SER A 231 4.84 -7.50 4.00
C SER A 231 4.28 -7.20 2.59
N PRO A 232 4.52 -8.07 1.60
CA PRO A 232 3.82 -8.01 0.32
C PRO A 232 2.34 -8.34 0.51
N GLU A 233 1.53 -8.26 -0.54
CA GLU A 233 0.22 -8.92 -0.53
C GLU A 233 0.43 -10.44 -0.39
N THR A 234 -0.41 -11.13 0.39
CA THR A 234 -0.34 -12.59 0.63
C THR A 234 -1.75 -13.18 0.77
N PRO A 235 -1.94 -14.51 0.75
CA PRO A 235 -3.25 -15.14 0.95
C PRO A 235 -3.97 -14.77 2.26
N VAL A 236 -3.25 -14.23 3.26
CA VAL A 236 -3.79 -13.82 4.57
C VAL A 236 -3.79 -12.30 4.81
N PHE A 237 -3.15 -11.51 3.95
CA PHE A 237 -2.92 -10.08 4.19
C PHE A 237 -3.01 -9.25 2.90
N SER A 238 -3.83 -8.20 2.97
CA SER A 238 -3.92 -7.17 1.92
C SER A 238 -3.86 -5.76 2.50
N LYS A 239 -2.94 -4.94 2.01
CA LYS A 239 -2.73 -3.56 2.49
C LYS A 239 -3.89 -2.62 2.16
N GLY A 240 -4.64 -2.93 1.10
CA GLY A 240 -5.82 -2.15 0.70
C GLY A 240 -7.06 -2.43 1.55
N GLN A 241 -6.99 -3.41 2.46
CA GLN A 241 -8.09 -3.76 3.35
C GLN A 241 -7.72 -3.63 4.83
N GLU A 242 -6.48 -3.86 5.24
CA GLU A 242 -6.09 -3.95 6.65
C GLU A 242 -5.57 -2.63 7.25
N LEU A 243 -5.85 -2.42 8.53
CA LEU A 243 -5.46 -1.24 9.29
C LEU A 243 -4.63 -1.66 10.50
N TYR A 244 -3.45 -1.07 10.67
CA TYR A 244 -2.61 -1.31 11.85
C TYR A 244 -3.28 -0.79 13.11
N GLY A 245 -3.13 -1.51 14.23
CA GLY A 245 -3.66 -1.11 15.53
C GLY A 245 -5.16 -1.32 15.70
N LEU A 246 -5.93 -1.66 14.66
CA LEU A 246 -7.39 -1.83 14.76
C LEU A 246 -7.80 -2.89 15.80
N TRP A 247 -7.02 -3.97 15.91
CA TRP A 247 -7.23 -4.96 16.97
C TRP A 247 -6.91 -4.38 18.36
N GLU A 248 -5.73 -3.79 18.53
CA GLU A 248 -5.27 -3.21 19.80
C GLU A 248 -6.22 -2.10 20.31
N ALA A 249 -6.68 -1.25 19.40
CA ALA A 249 -7.52 -0.10 19.65
C ALA A 249 -8.99 -0.41 19.97
N ARG A 250 -9.47 -1.63 19.69
CA ARG A 250 -10.91 -2.00 19.75
C ARG A 250 -11.63 -1.61 21.06
N GLN A 251 -10.94 -1.69 22.20
CA GLN A 251 -11.52 -1.32 23.50
C GLN A 251 -11.56 0.20 23.69
N ALA A 252 -10.50 0.91 23.31
CA ALA A 252 -10.43 2.36 23.37
C ALA A 252 -11.41 3.02 22.38
N ILE A 253 -11.51 2.51 21.15
CA ILE A 253 -12.50 2.95 20.16
C ILE A 253 -13.91 2.89 20.73
N ARG A 254 -14.25 1.81 21.46
CA ARG A 254 -15.54 1.68 22.13
C ARG A 254 -15.74 2.69 23.26
N LEU A 255 -14.73 2.89 24.10
CA LEU A 255 -14.80 3.77 25.26
C LEU A 255 -14.91 5.25 24.86
N GLU A 256 -14.13 5.67 23.86
CA GLU A 256 -14.14 7.03 23.32
C GLU A 256 -15.30 7.26 22.33
N GLY A 257 -15.87 6.20 21.75
CA GLY A 257 -16.91 6.27 20.73
C GLY A 257 -16.43 6.91 19.42
N GLN A 258 -15.14 6.73 19.08
CA GLN A 258 -14.44 7.38 17.97
C GLN A 258 -13.20 6.56 17.55
N VAL A 259 -12.92 6.50 16.25
CA VAL A 259 -11.62 6.06 15.70
C VAL A 259 -10.80 7.25 15.20
N ILE A 260 -9.48 7.21 15.42
CA ILE A 260 -8.52 8.17 14.84
C ILE A 260 -7.68 7.44 13.79
N VAL A 261 -7.60 7.98 12.57
CA VAL A 261 -6.76 7.43 11.49
C VAL A 261 -5.52 8.29 11.33
N VAL A 262 -4.34 7.70 11.43
CA VAL A 262 -3.02 8.34 11.28
C VAL A 262 -2.18 7.64 10.20
N GLU A 263 -1.03 8.20 9.84
CA GLU A 263 -0.24 7.69 8.71
C GLU A 263 0.60 6.45 9.03
N GLY A 264 1.16 6.34 10.23
CA GLY A 264 2.21 5.37 10.53
C GLY A 264 2.01 4.52 11.80
N TYR A 265 2.73 3.39 11.80
CA TYR A 265 2.84 2.50 12.96
C TYR A 265 3.29 3.21 14.24
N MET A 266 4.22 4.16 14.08
CA MET A 266 4.80 4.90 15.19
C MET A 266 3.80 5.85 15.84
N ASP A 267 2.91 6.42 15.05
CA ASP A 267 1.92 7.38 15.50
C ASP A 267 0.85 6.65 16.32
N VAL A 268 0.39 5.49 15.84
CA VAL A 268 -0.49 4.59 16.60
C VAL A 268 0.11 4.17 17.94
N VAL A 269 1.37 3.71 17.95
CA VAL A 269 2.01 3.24 19.19
C VAL A 269 2.38 4.41 20.13
N GLY A 270 2.76 5.56 19.57
CA GLY A 270 3.09 6.78 20.30
C GLY A 270 1.87 7.42 20.96
N LEU A 271 0.77 7.57 20.22
CA LEU A 271 -0.53 8.00 20.75
C LEU A 271 -1.01 7.06 21.86
N ALA A 272 -0.93 5.74 21.66
CA ALA A 272 -1.32 4.77 22.67
C ALA A 272 -0.42 4.84 23.93
N GLN A 273 0.89 5.07 23.78
CA GLN A 273 1.82 5.35 24.89
C GLN A 273 1.45 6.62 25.68
N LEU A 274 0.80 7.59 25.02
CA LEU A 274 0.36 8.87 25.58
C LEU A 274 -1.12 8.84 26.04
N GLY A 275 -1.73 7.65 26.09
CA GLY A 275 -3.10 7.45 26.59
C GLY A 275 -4.21 7.58 25.54
N ILE A 276 -3.86 7.79 24.26
CA ILE A 276 -4.81 7.87 23.14
C ILE A 276 -4.82 6.51 22.43
N GLY A 277 -5.56 5.56 23.00
CA GLY A 277 -5.57 4.17 22.56
C GLY A 277 -6.42 3.86 21.32
N ASN A 278 -7.19 4.83 20.80
CA ASN A 278 -8.17 4.64 19.71
C ASN A 278 -7.64 4.99 18.31
N ALA A 279 -6.32 5.05 18.14
CA ALA A 279 -5.65 5.31 16.86
C ALA A 279 -5.41 4.04 16.04
N VAL A 280 -5.51 4.16 14.71
CA VAL A 280 -5.19 3.14 13.71
C VAL A 280 -4.46 3.76 12.50
N ALA A 281 -3.72 2.99 11.73
CA ALA A 281 -2.99 3.50 10.56
C ALA A 281 -3.19 2.66 9.28
N THR A 282 -3.09 3.31 8.12
CA THR A 282 -2.97 2.60 6.84
C THR A 282 -1.57 2.00 6.68
N LEU A 283 -1.42 1.05 5.75
CA LEU A 283 -0.25 0.20 5.66
C LEU A 283 0.68 0.62 4.52
N GLY A 284 1.05 1.91 4.53
CA GLY A 284 1.84 2.53 3.46
C GLY A 284 1.07 2.65 2.14
N THR A 285 -0.25 2.82 2.23
CA THR A 285 -1.20 2.95 1.13
C THR A 285 -2.14 4.12 1.38
N ALA A 286 -2.76 4.66 0.32
CA ALA A 286 -3.88 5.58 0.49
C ALA A 286 -5.05 4.89 1.22
N THR A 287 -5.91 5.68 1.86
CA THR A 287 -7.16 5.16 2.44
C THR A 287 -8.07 4.65 1.33
N THR A 288 -8.58 3.43 1.46
CA THR A 288 -9.49 2.80 0.49
C THR A 288 -10.94 2.79 1.03
N PRO A 289 -11.95 2.56 0.18
CA PRO A 289 -13.31 2.33 0.64
C PRO A 289 -13.44 1.12 1.59
N ASP A 290 -12.57 0.10 1.49
CA ASP A 290 -12.60 -1.04 2.40
C ASP A 290 -12.01 -0.72 3.78
N HIS A 291 -11.00 0.16 3.86
CA HIS A 291 -10.60 0.76 5.14
C HIS A 291 -11.77 1.51 5.78
N VAL A 292 -12.46 2.38 5.03
CA VAL A 292 -13.59 3.15 5.54
C VAL A 292 -14.74 2.24 5.99
N LYS A 293 -15.08 1.17 5.24
CA LYS A 293 -16.06 0.15 5.67
C LYS A 293 -15.67 -0.53 6.99
N LYS A 294 -14.38 -0.79 7.25
CA LYS A 294 -13.91 -1.35 8.52
C LYS A 294 -13.97 -0.34 9.66
N LEU A 295 -13.58 0.91 9.41
CA LEU A 295 -13.68 2.02 10.37
C LEU A 295 -15.13 2.24 10.81
N LEU A 296 -16.06 2.32 9.85
CA LEU A 296 -17.50 2.49 10.08
C LEU A 296 -18.23 1.29 10.70
N ARG A 297 -17.53 0.15 10.88
CA ARG A 297 -17.99 -0.98 11.71
C ARG A 297 -17.47 -0.90 13.15
N ALA A 298 -16.41 -0.13 13.39
CA ALA A 298 -15.81 0.06 14.71
C ALA A 298 -16.37 1.29 15.44
N SER A 299 -16.69 2.36 14.70
CA SER A 299 -17.41 3.54 15.20
C SER A 299 -18.13 4.28 14.08
N ASP A 300 -19.22 4.96 14.42
CA ASP A 300 -19.90 5.98 13.63
C ASP A 300 -19.09 7.27 13.47
N LYS A 301 -18.04 7.48 14.28
CA LYS A 301 -17.19 8.68 14.28
C LYS A 301 -15.75 8.35 13.91
N VAL A 302 -15.26 8.97 12.84
CA VAL A 302 -13.89 8.80 12.35
C VAL A 302 -13.24 10.16 12.16
N VAL A 303 -12.06 10.34 12.75
CA VAL A 303 -11.21 11.53 12.55
C VAL A 303 -9.95 11.09 11.82
N PHE A 304 -9.76 11.60 10.60
CA PHE A 304 -8.51 11.46 9.86
C PHE A 304 -7.54 12.55 10.32
N SER A 305 -6.43 12.17 10.95
CA SER A 305 -5.37 13.08 11.41
C SER A 305 -4.14 12.87 10.54
N PHE A 306 -4.02 13.70 9.50
CA PHE A 306 -2.89 13.72 8.57
C PHE A 306 -1.99 14.92 8.88
N ASP A 307 -0.75 14.89 8.39
CA ASP A 307 0.20 15.99 8.56
C ASP A 307 -0.34 17.28 7.90
N GLY A 308 0.01 18.45 8.45
CA GLY A 308 -0.49 19.75 7.98
C GLY A 308 -0.06 20.14 6.56
N ASP A 309 0.96 19.45 6.03
CA ASP A 309 1.67 19.80 4.82
C ASP A 309 0.91 19.46 3.51
N LYS A 310 1.57 19.70 2.37
CA LYS A 310 0.98 19.39 1.04
C LYS A 310 0.84 17.89 0.77
N ALA A 311 1.62 17.01 1.42
CA ALA A 311 1.46 15.56 1.28
C ALA A 311 0.25 15.05 2.09
N GLY A 312 0.13 15.47 3.35
CA GLY A 312 -0.98 15.14 4.24
C GLY A 312 -2.32 15.66 3.71
N ARG A 313 -2.39 16.88 3.17
CA ARG A 313 -3.61 17.38 2.48
C ARG A 313 -4.01 16.55 1.27
N ARG A 314 -3.05 16.06 0.47
CA ARG A 314 -3.33 15.12 -0.64
C ARG A 314 -3.77 13.75 -0.13
N ALA A 315 -3.24 13.27 1.00
CA ALA A 315 -3.71 12.06 1.65
C ALA A 315 -5.15 12.21 2.17
N ALA A 316 -5.45 13.35 2.82
CA ALA A 316 -6.78 13.75 3.27
C ALA A 316 -7.80 13.80 2.12
N TRP A 317 -7.44 14.40 0.99
CA TRP A 317 -8.31 14.44 -0.20
C TRP A 317 -8.63 13.05 -0.74
N ARG A 318 -7.63 12.15 -0.85
CA ARG A 318 -7.88 10.76 -1.26
C ARG A 318 -8.75 10.00 -0.26
N ALA A 319 -8.51 10.20 1.04
CA ALA A 319 -9.33 9.60 2.10
C ALA A 319 -10.77 10.11 2.06
N LEU A 320 -10.98 11.40 1.77
CA LEU A 320 -12.29 11.99 1.54
C LEU A 320 -12.99 11.30 0.36
N GLN A 321 -12.33 11.16 -0.79
CA GLN A 321 -12.88 10.49 -1.97
C GLN A 321 -13.29 9.04 -1.65
N ALA A 322 -12.46 8.29 -0.91
CA ALA A 322 -12.77 6.94 -0.45
C ALA A 322 -13.97 6.85 0.52
N CYS A 323 -14.33 7.96 1.18
CA CYS A 323 -15.48 8.03 2.07
C CYS A 323 -16.81 8.33 1.35
N LEU A 324 -16.80 9.05 0.21
CA LEU A 324 -18.02 9.52 -0.48
C LEU A 324 -19.05 8.40 -0.75
N PRO A 325 -18.66 7.20 -1.27
CA PRO A 325 -19.61 6.11 -1.55
C PRO A 325 -20.22 5.44 -0.31
N LEU A 326 -19.78 5.83 0.88
CA LEU A 326 -20.14 5.22 2.16
C LEU A 326 -20.83 6.22 3.11
N LEU A 327 -21.07 7.45 2.64
CA LEU A 327 -21.77 8.48 3.38
C LEU A 327 -23.24 8.12 3.60
N ARG A 328 -23.69 8.36 4.84
CA ARG A 328 -25.05 8.16 5.35
C ARG A 328 -25.29 9.11 6.53
N ASP A 329 -26.54 9.28 6.92
CA ASP A 329 -26.94 10.38 7.83
C ASP A 329 -26.56 10.16 9.31
N ASP A 330 -26.17 8.94 9.70
CA ASP A 330 -25.82 8.54 11.06
C ASP A 330 -24.30 8.51 11.36
N ILE A 331 -23.45 8.99 10.44
CA ILE A 331 -21.98 8.95 10.62
C ILE A 331 -21.32 10.34 10.62
N THR A 332 -20.23 10.48 11.36
CA THR A 332 -19.42 11.71 11.43
C THR A 332 -18.00 11.44 10.94
N LEU A 333 -17.61 12.08 9.85
CA LEU A 333 -16.27 12.02 9.29
C LEU A 333 -15.63 13.41 9.36
N ARG A 334 -14.42 13.50 9.93
CA ARG A 334 -13.67 14.76 10.13
C ARG A 334 -12.22 14.62 9.69
N PHE A 335 -11.61 15.74 9.32
CA PHE A 335 -10.21 15.84 8.90
C PHE A 335 -9.48 16.82 9.82
N LEU A 336 -8.61 16.30 10.68
CA LEU A 336 -7.70 17.08 11.51
C LEU A 336 -6.42 17.34 10.73
N PHE A 337 -6.06 18.61 10.62
CA PHE A 337 -4.76 19.08 10.14
C PHE A 337 -4.04 19.72 11.32
N LEU A 338 -2.86 19.20 11.65
CA LEU A 338 -1.98 19.74 12.68
C LEU A 338 -1.12 20.89 12.09
N PRO A 339 -0.42 21.68 12.93
CA PRO A 339 0.62 22.59 12.44
C PRO A 339 1.68 21.84 11.61
N ASP A 340 2.27 22.52 10.63
CA ASP A 340 3.17 21.89 9.63
C ASP A 340 4.43 21.25 10.26
N GLU A 341 4.80 21.64 11.48
CA GLU A 341 5.92 21.08 12.26
C GLU A 341 5.61 19.74 12.94
N HIS A 342 4.33 19.31 12.97
CA HIS A 342 3.87 18.24 13.86
C HIS A 342 3.12 17.09 13.17
N ASP A 343 3.66 15.88 13.34
CA ASP A 343 2.90 14.63 13.27
C ASP A 343 2.07 14.44 14.58
N PRO A 344 1.07 13.53 14.62
CA PRO A 344 0.24 13.31 15.81
C PRO A 344 1.04 12.88 17.06
N ASP A 345 2.14 12.14 16.88
CA ASP A 345 3.02 11.65 17.94
C ASP A 345 3.80 12.80 18.61
N SER A 346 4.38 13.71 17.83
CA SER A 346 5.08 14.89 18.31
C SER A 346 4.13 15.93 18.90
N TYR A 347 2.97 16.18 18.28
CA TYR A 347 1.97 17.10 18.82
C TYR A 347 1.54 16.73 20.24
N VAL A 348 1.20 15.45 20.46
CA VAL A 348 0.76 14.98 21.79
C VAL A 348 1.92 14.95 22.80
N ARG A 349 3.18 14.74 22.37
CA ARG A 349 4.34 14.88 23.27
C ARG A 349 4.57 16.32 23.73
N GLU A 350 4.29 17.31 22.88
CA GLU A 350 4.54 18.72 23.19
C GLU A 350 3.36 19.38 23.93
N PHE A 351 2.14 19.22 23.41
CA PHE A 351 0.94 19.91 23.92
C PHE A 351 0.04 19.03 24.81
N GLY A 352 0.29 17.71 24.84
CA GLY A 352 -0.46 16.76 25.65
C GLY A 352 -1.77 16.27 25.01
N ALA A 353 -2.33 15.21 25.61
CA ALA A 353 -3.51 14.54 25.07
C ALA A 353 -4.78 15.41 25.06
N GLU A 354 -4.98 16.28 26.06
CA GLU A 354 -6.16 17.15 26.11
C GLU A 354 -6.17 18.21 25.00
N ALA A 355 -5.00 18.79 24.67
CA ALA A 355 -4.88 19.72 23.54
C ALA A 355 -5.25 19.03 22.22
N PHE A 356 -4.75 17.81 22.00
CA PHE A 356 -5.09 17.03 20.81
C PHE A 356 -6.57 16.63 20.76
N ARG A 357 -7.21 16.31 21.90
CA ARG A 357 -8.67 16.12 21.95
C ARG A 357 -9.46 17.39 21.59
N ALA A 358 -9.00 18.56 22.02
CA ALA A 358 -9.60 19.83 21.62
C ALA A 358 -9.49 20.05 20.10
N CYS A 359 -8.31 19.84 19.51
CA CYS A 359 -8.11 19.93 18.06
C CYS A 359 -9.01 18.93 17.29
N MET A 360 -9.19 17.70 17.76
CA MET A 360 -10.11 16.74 17.15
C MET A 360 -11.58 17.18 17.20
N ALA A 361 -12.01 17.91 18.24
CA ALA A 361 -13.37 18.44 18.33
C ALA A 361 -13.62 19.59 17.34
N GLU A 362 -12.60 20.41 17.09
CA GLU A 362 -12.65 21.53 16.13
C GLU A 362 -12.37 21.10 14.67
N ALA A 363 -11.77 19.92 14.46
CA ALA A 363 -11.40 19.40 13.14
C ALA A 363 -12.57 19.46 12.13
N PRO A 364 -12.39 20.07 10.94
CA PRO A 364 -13.46 20.27 9.97
C PRO A 364 -14.15 18.96 9.55
N ALA A 365 -15.47 19.00 9.49
CA ALA A 365 -16.29 17.92 8.94
C ALA A 365 -16.00 17.71 7.44
N LEU A 366 -16.20 16.48 6.95
CA LEU A 366 -15.98 16.10 5.56
C LEU A 366 -16.66 17.04 4.57
N SER A 367 -17.91 17.44 4.83
CA SER A 367 -18.65 18.37 3.98
C SER A 367 -18.00 19.75 3.89
N ARG A 368 -17.44 20.25 4.99
CA ARG A 368 -16.73 21.53 5.03
C ARG A 368 -15.39 21.44 4.30
N PHE A 369 -14.62 20.39 4.56
CA PHE A 369 -13.34 20.16 3.89
C PHE A 369 -13.49 19.96 2.38
N LEU A 370 -14.50 19.19 1.93
CA LEU A 370 -14.85 19.02 0.50
C LEU A 370 -15.02 20.37 -0.20
N LEU A 371 -15.87 21.22 0.37
CA LEU A 371 -16.30 22.46 -0.27
C LEU A 371 -15.23 23.55 -0.17
N ASP A 372 -14.49 23.63 0.94
CA ASP A 372 -13.38 24.59 1.09
C ASP A 372 -12.20 24.26 0.15
N GLU A 373 -11.88 22.99 -0.07
CA GLU A 373 -10.86 22.57 -1.06
C GLU A 373 -11.28 22.90 -2.49
N LEU A 374 -12.51 22.58 -2.88
CA LEU A 374 -13.05 22.93 -4.20
C LEU A 374 -13.07 24.46 -4.41
N GLY A 375 -13.51 25.22 -3.39
CA GLY A 375 -13.52 26.68 -3.45
C GLY A 375 -12.14 27.32 -3.51
N GLN A 376 -11.09 26.66 -2.99
CA GLN A 376 -9.71 27.14 -3.07
C GLN A 376 -9.01 26.83 -4.41
N ARG A 377 -9.48 25.81 -5.15
CA ARG A 377 -8.91 25.42 -6.45
C ARG A 377 -9.35 26.30 -7.61
N HIS A 378 -10.45 27.04 -7.45
CA HIS A 378 -11.11 27.78 -8.53
C HIS A 378 -11.42 29.23 -8.16
N ASN A 379 -11.31 30.16 -9.11
CA ASN A 379 -11.68 31.56 -8.88
C ASN A 379 -13.22 31.73 -8.88
N LEU A 380 -13.86 31.55 -7.72
CA LEU A 380 -15.32 31.68 -7.58
C LEU A 380 -15.86 33.10 -7.86
N GLY A 381 -14.99 34.12 -7.99
CA GLY A 381 -15.38 35.45 -8.46
C GLY A 381 -15.84 35.46 -9.93
N GLU A 382 -15.26 34.59 -10.76
CA GLU A 382 -15.52 34.50 -12.20
C GLU A 382 -16.56 33.43 -12.54
N ALA A 383 -17.30 33.61 -13.62
CA ALA A 383 -18.32 32.64 -14.05
C ALA A 383 -17.68 31.31 -14.47
N GLU A 384 -16.54 31.41 -15.15
CA GLU A 384 -15.68 30.33 -15.59
C GLU A 384 -15.16 29.51 -14.40
N GLY A 385 -14.67 30.18 -13.34
CA GLY A 385 -14.20 29.51 -12.12
C GLY A 385 -15.33 28.83 -11.33
N ARG A 386 -16.53 29.43 -11.26
CA ARG A 386 -17.71 28.76 -10.68
C ARG A 386 -18.14 27.55 -11.50
N ALA A 387 -18.08 27.63 -12.83
CA ALA A 387 -18.39 26.51 -13.72
C ALA A 387 -17.34 25.37 -13.61
N ALA A 388 -16.06 25.71 -13.49
CA ALA A 388 -14.98 24.74 -13.29
C ALA A 388 -15.08 24.03 -11.92
N CYS A 389 -15.34 24.77 -10.85
CA CYS A 389 -15.63 24.23 -9.52
C CYS A 389 -16.79 23.23 -9.56
N LEU A 390 -17.91 23.62 -10.20
CA LEU A 390 -19.06 22.74 -10.36
C LEU A 390 -18.75 21.51 -11.21
N HIS A 391 -17.90 21.63 -12.24
CA HIS A 391 -17.46 20.50 -13.05
C HIS A 391 -16.65 19.47 -12.25
N GLU A 392 -15.69 19.90 -11.42
CA GLU A 392 -14.92 19.02 -10.53
C GLU A 392 -15.80 18.42 -9.42
N ALA A 393 -16.74 19.18 -8.88
CA ALA A 393 -17.60 18.75 -7.78
C ALA A 393 -18.66 17.71 -8.18
N LYS A 394 -19.17 17.76 -9.41
CA LYS A 394 -20.20 16.84 -9.96
C LYS A 394 -19.92 15.36 -9.68
N PRO A 395 -18.80 14.75 -10.15
CA PRO A 395 -18.54 13.34 -9.92
C PRO A 395 -18.38 12.98 -8.43
N LEU A 396 -17.86 13.91 -7.61
CA LEU A 396 -17.72 13.71 -6.17
C LEU A 396 -19.10 13.63 -5.48
N ILE A 397 -20.01 14.55 -5.79
CA ILE A 397 -21.37 14.54 -5.26
C ILE A 397 -22.18 13.36 -5.80
N ALA A 398 -22.00 13.01 -7.08
CA ALA A 398 -22.65 11.86 -7.69
C ALA A 398 -22.28 10.53 -7.00
N ALA A 399 -21.05 10.41 -6.49
CA ALA A 399 -20.60 9.25 -5.71
C ALA A 399 -21.27 9.13 -4.33
N ILE A 400 -21.88 10.20 -3.80
CA ILE A 400 -22.57 10.19 -2.50
C ILE A 400 -23.93 9.48 -2.65
N PRO A 401 -24.24 8.44 -1.83
CA PRO A 401 -25.56 7.83 -1.80
C PRO A 401 -26.69 8.84 -1.51
N PRO A 402 -27.94 8.58 -1.94
CA PRO A 402 -29.08 9.42 -1.57
C PRO A 402 -29.30 9.45 -0.06
N CYS A 403 -28.98 10.58 0.58
CA CYS A 403 -29.10 10.82 2.02
C CYS A 403 -29.35 12.31 2.30
N ALA A 404 -29.80 12.66 3.52
CA ALA A 404 -30.05 14.05 3.88
C ALA A 404 -28.76 14.90 3.87
N LEU A 405 -27.62 14.32 4.25
CA LEU A 405 -26.30 14.97 4.20
C LEU A 405 -25.93 15.40 2.77
N ARG A 406 -26.20 14.56 1.76
CA ARG A 406 -25.97 14.88 0.34
C ARG A 406 -26.72 16.15 -0.07
N ILE A 407 -27.99 16.27 0.32
CA ILE A 407 -28.83 17.44 0.03
C ILE A 407 -28.25 18.71 0.67
N GLN A 408 -27.69 18.63 1.88
CA GLN A 408 -27.03 19.78 2.50
C GLN A 408 -25.74 20.18 1.77
N ILE A 409 -24.94 19.21 1.31
CA ILE A 409 -23.72 19.46 0.52
C ILE A 409 -24.07 20.10 -0.83
N GLU A 410 -25.05 19.56 -1.55
CA GLU A 410 -25.56 20.12 -2.82
C GLU A 410 -26.05 21.56 -2.66
N ARG A 411 -26.79 21.84 -1.58
CA ARG A 411 -27.32 23.18 -1.27
C ARG A 411 -26.21 24.19 -0.94
N GLU A 412 -25.22 23.81 -0.14
CA GLU A 412 -24.11 24.70 0.19
C GLU A 412 -23.18 24.93 -1.01
N LEU A 413 -22.95 23.91 -1.85
CA LEU A 413 -22.23 24.11 -3.11
C LEU A 413 -22.98 25.07 -4.04
N ALA A 414 -24.29 24.88 -4.24
CA ALA A 414 -25.11 25.79 -5.05
C ALA A 414 -24.98 27.25 -4.59
N ARG A 415 -24.98 27.48 -3.26
CA ARG A 415 -24.74 28.79 -2.66
C ARG A 415 -23.35 29.36 -3.01
N GLN A 416 -22.30 28.53 -3.02
CA GLN A 416 -20.94 28.95 -3.37
C GLN A 416 -20.77 29.24 -4.87
N VAL A 417 -21.39 28.45 -5.75
CA VAL A 417 -21.36 28.66 -7.21
C VAL A 417 -22.45 29.60 -7.74
N GLN A 418 -23.21 30.25 -6.85
CA GLN A 418 -24.27 31.23 -7.16
C GLN A 418 -25.41 30.66 -8.03
N LEU A 419 -25.79 29.41 -7.81
CA LEU A 419 -26.94 28.75 -8.44
C LEU A 419 -28.11 28.61 -7.46
N THR A 420 -29.32 28.60 -8.00
CA THR A 420 -30.52 28.17 -7.27
C THR A 420 -30.50 26.66 -7.00
N PRO A 421 -31.19 26.17 -5.96
CA PRO A 421 -31.38 24.73 -5.73
C PRO A 421 -31.99 24.00 -6.95
N GLU A 422 -32.87 24.69 -7.69
CA GLU A 422 -33.54 24.17 -8.88
C GLU A 422 -32.56 23.98 -10.05
N GLU A 423 -31.73 24.98 -10.35
CA GLU A 423 -30.66 24.88 -11.35
C GLU A 423 -29.65 23.79 -10.98
N MET A 424 -29.24 23.75 -9.71
CA MET A 424 -28.34 22.71 -9.19
C MET A 424 -28.91 21.31 -9.39
N SER A 425 -30.19 21.11 -9.03
CA SER A 425 -30.88 19.82 -9.21
C SER A 425 -30.99 19.42 -10.68
N GLN A 426 -31.26 20.36 -11.59
CA GLN A 426 -31.30 20.10 -13.03
C GLN A 426 -29.92 19.67 -13.56
N ILE A 427 -28.86 20.36 -13.13
CA ILE A 427 -27.49 20.09 -13.55
C ILE A 427 -27.01 18.72 -13.04
N MET A 428 -27.36 18.33 -11.81
CA MET A 428 -27.05 16.99 -11.27
C MET A 428 -27.85 15.89 -11.99
N ALA A 429 -29.12 16.15 -12.33
CA ALA A 429 -29.96 15.19 -13.03
C ALA A 429 -29.51 14.89 -14.47
N GLN A 430 -28.84 15.84 -15.15
CA GLN A 430 -28.31 15.64 -16.50
C GLN A 430 -27.24 14.54 -16.58
N GLN A 431 -26.51 14.28 -15.48
CA GLN A 431 -25.47 13.25 -15.42
C GLN A 431 -26.02 11.84 -15.13
N ALA A 432 -27.26 11.73 -14.62
CA ALA A 432 -27.88 10.46 -14.24
C ALA A 432 -28.45 9.65 -15.43
N LYS A 433 -28.48 10.22 -16.64
CA LYS A 433 -28.77 9.48 -17.87
C LYS A 433 -27.45 9.09 -18.55
N PRO A 434 -27.10 7.80 -18.66
CA PRO A 434 -26.12 7.41 -19.68
C PRO A 434 -26.71 7.77 -21.03
N GLN A 435 -26.05 8.68 -21.77
CA GLN A 435 -26.36 8.84 -23.19
C GLN A 435 -26.03 7.52 -23.87
N PRO A 436 -26.99 6.87 -24.57
CA PRO A 436 -26.62 5.85 -25.53
C PRO A 436 -25.76 6.53 -26.57
N TYR A 437 -24.51 6.08 -26.73
CA TYR A 437 -23.67 6.56 -27.81
C TYR A 437 -24.41 6.26 -29.12
N GLY A 438 -24.68 7.30 -29.91
CA GLY A 438 -25.57 7.21 -31.06
C GLY A 438 -25.08 6.15 -32.04
N ALA A 439 -26.00 5.33 -32.55
CA ALA A 439 -25.71 4.45 -33.68
C ALA A 439 -25.14 5.29 -34.85
N PRO A 440 -24.23 4.74 -35.67
CA PRO A 440 -23.67 5.46 -36.81
C PRO A 440 -24.80 5.95 -37.71
N ALA A 441 -24.77 7.23 -38.09
CA ALA A 441 -25.71 7.77 -39.05
C ALA A 441 -25.61 6.98 -40.37
N GLU A 442 -26.74 6.51 -40.88
CA GLU A 442 -26.78 5.72 -42.11
C GLU A 442 -26.14 6.50 -43.27
N ALA A 443 -25.26 5.83 -44.02
CA ALA A 443 -24.57 6.42 -45.16
C ALA A 443 -25.56 6.69 -46.30
N GLY A 444 -26.06 7.92 -46.37
CA GLY A 444 -26.86 8.42 -47.49
C GLY A 444 -26.08 8.33 -48.81
N GLN A 445 -26.70 7.71 -49.81
CA GLN A 445 -26.11 7.48 -51.13
C GLN A 445 -25.77 8.79 -51.86
N PRO A 446 -24.64 8.87 -52.60
CA PRO A 446 -24.28 10.07 -53.34
C PRO A 446 -25.13 10.24 -54.61
N ALA A 447 -25.99 11.26 -54.64
CA ALA A 447 -26.72 11.67 -55.84
C ALA A 447 -25.87 12.62 -56.69
N ALA A 448 -25.59 12.24 -57.94
CA ALA A 448 -24.77 13.03 -58.86
C ALA A 448 -25.55 14.21 -59.49
N ARG A 449 -24.97 15.42 -59.42
CA ARG A 449 -25.23 16.56 -60.32
C ARG A 449 -23.89 17.28 -60.56
N ALA A 450 -23.35 17.19 -61.77
CA ALA A 450 -23.63 18.04 -62.93
C ALA A 450 -22.73 19.29 -62.94
N ALA A 451 -21.84 19.36 -63.93
CA ALA A 451 -20.88 20.44 -64.11
C ALA A 451 -21.46 21.55 -64.99
N GLU A 452 -21.11 22.81 -64.71
CA GLU A 452 -21.20 23.93 -65.64
C GLU A 452 -20.13 25.00 -65.31
N SER A 453 -19.96 26.01 -66.16
CA SER A 453 -18.60 26.45 -66.55
C SER A 453 -18.30 27.96 -66.53
N ARG A 454 -16.99 28.28 -66.37
CA ARG A 454 -16.30 29.56 -66.71
C ARG A 454 -16.57 30.80 -65.81
N PRO A 455 -15.76 31.88 -65.89
CA PRO A 455 -14.29 31.94 -66.00
C PRO A 455 -13.64 32.98 -65.04
N ALA A 456 -12.30 33.05 -65.01
CA ALA A 456 -11.54 34.09 -64.29
C ALA A 456 -11.32 35.39 -65.10
N PRO A 457 -10.99 36.52 -64.44
CA PRO A 457 -10.24 37.63 -65.02
C PRO A 457 -8.82 37.81 -64.40
N ARG A 458 -7.97 38.58 -65.08
CA ARG A 458 -6.52 38.79 -64.83
C ARG A 458 -6.18 40.19 -64.31
N VAL A 459 -5.01 40.32 -63.67
CA VAL A 459 -4.03 41.45 -63.61
C VAL A 459 -2.65 40.77 -63.33
N GLY A 460 -1.44 41.25 -63.67
CA GLY A 460 -0.93 42.45 -64.37
C GLY A 460 0.03 43.27 -63.47
N GLU A 461 1.21 43.73 -63.88
CA GLU A 461 2.00 43.46 -65.11
C GLU A 461 3.50 43.81 -64.87
N ASP A 462 4.41 42.91 -65.28
CA ASP A 462 5.82 43.04 -65.73
C ASP A 462 6.78 44.20 -65.33
N GLY A 463 8.08 43.88 -65.15
CA GLY A 463 9.17 44.88 -65.03
C GLY A 463 10.61 44.32 -64.86
N GLN A 464 11.41 44.37 -65.92
CA GLN A 464 12.86 44.03 -66.05
C GLN A 464 13.79 44.89 -65.13
N GLY A 465 15.08 44.64 -64.85
CA GLY A 465 16.07 43.62 -65.24
C GLY A 465 17.53 44.20 -65.15
N GLY A 466 18.59 43.38 -64.98
CA GLY A 466 20.01 43.78 -65.14
C GLY A 466 21.02 43.39 -64.03
N GLY A 467 22.21 42.91 -64.41
CA GLY A 467 23.45 42.79 -63.60
C GLY A 467 24.59 43.61 -64.23
N PRO A 468 25.91 43.28 -64.09
CA PRO A 468 26.58 42.20 -63.33
C PRO A 468 27.86 42.67 -62.54
N ASP A 469 28.78 41.73 -62.23
CA ASP A 469 30.18 41.87 -61.74
C ASP A 469 30.39 42.50 -60.34
N GLY A 470 31.32 42.10 -59.46
CA GLY A 470 32.36 41.05 -59.35
C GLY A 470 33.05 41.22 -57.96
N ASP A 471 34.04 40.46 -57.47
CA ASP A 471 34.75 39.22 -57.86
C ASP A 471 35.54 38.70 -56.61
N GLY A 472 36.15 37.50 -56.64
CA GLY A 472 37.26 37.12 -55.75
C GLY A 472 37.04 35.99 -54.71
N GLY A 473 37.51 34.79 -55.05
CA GLY A 473 38.11 33.79 -54.11
C GLY A 473 39.42 33.28 -54.73
N PRO A 474 39.99 32.11 -54.37
CA PRO A 474 39.87 31.23 -53.18
C PRO A 474 41.31 30.98 -52.61
N PRO A 475 41.83 29.79 -52.20
CA PRO A 475 41.25 28.52 -51.65
C PRO A 475 41.96 27.98 -50.36
N GLY A 476 41.44 26.90 -49.76
CA GLY A 476 42.24 25.96 -48.93
C GLY A 476 41.56 25.30 -47.72
N GLU A 477 41.28 23.99 -47.80
CA GLU A 477 40.98 23.08 -46.66
C GLU A 477 42.29 22.41 -46.14
N PRO A 478 42.30 21.49 -45.14
CA PRO A 478 41.43 21.27 -43.96
C PRO A 478 42.24 21.18 -42.62
N TRP A 479 41.60 20.98 -41.46
CA TRP A 479 41.95 20.00 -40.36
C TRP A 479 41.15 20.30 -39.06
N ALA A 480 41.37 19.51 -37.99
CA ALA A 480 40.41 19.16 -36.94
C ALA A 480 40.63 19.88 -35.59
N PRO A 481 39.64 19.85 -34.66
CA PRO A 481 39.82 20.31 -33.29
C PRO A 481 40.36 19.21 -32.38
N SER A 482 41.61 19.35 -31.93
CA SER A 482 42.10 18.71 -30.70
C SER A 482 41.80 19.60 -29.50
N PHE A 483 41.27 19.03 -28.43
CA PHE A 483 40.98 19.74 -27.18
C PHE A 483 41.75 19.09 -26.03
N GLU A 484 42.82 19.74 -25.57
CA GLU A 484 43.51 19.39 -24.33
C GLU A 484 43.15 20.37 -23.20
N VAL A 485 43.27 19.87 -21.96
CA VAL A 485 42.82 20.51 -20.73
C VAL A 485 43.86 21.50 -20.20
N PRO A 486 43.42 22.67 -19.70
CA PRO A 486 44.17 23.38 -18.66
C PRO A 486 43.39 23.42 -17.33
N GLY A 487 44.07 23.08 -16.25
CA GLY A 487 43.64 23.38 -14.89
C GLY A 487 44.46 24.52 -14.27
N TYR A 488 44.02 24.96 -13.09
CA TYR A 488 44.65 25.90 -12.16
C TYR A 488 44.62 27.40 -12.50
N LEU A 489 44.03 28.14 -11.55
CA LEU A 489 44.58 29.40 -11.05
C LEU A 489 44.50 29.36 -9.51
N GLU A 490 45.65 29.22 -8.87
CA GLU A 490 45.87 29.52 -7.45
C GLU A 490 46.55 30.90 -7.32
N GLY A 491 46.50 31.47 -6.12
CA GLY A 491 47.33 32.60 -5.69
C GLY A 491 46.54 33.75 -5.06
N ASP A 492 46.92 34.30 -3.90
CA ASP A 492 47.94 33.84 -2.95
C ASP A 492 47.85 34.60 -1.59
N PHE A 493 48.68 34.19 -0.62
CA PHE A 493 49.22 34.98 0.52
C PHE A 493 48.46 35.16 1.87
N ASP A 494 48.91 34.33 2.84
CA ASP A 494 49.45 34.65 4.19
C ASP A 494 48.66 35.33 5.34
N GLY A 495 48.73 34.72 6.54
CA GLY A 495 49.25 35.49 7.69
C GLY A 495 48.91 35.24 9.19
N ILE A 496 48.89 34.00 9.75
CA ILE A 496 49.30 33.69 11.17
C ILE A 496 48.39 34.28 12.33
N PRO A 497 48.38 33.85 13.63
CA PRO A 497 48.81 32.61 14.33
C PRO A 497 47.68 31.84 15.07
N HIS A 498 48.12 30.76 15.73
CA HIS A 498 47.45 29.88 16.70
C HIS A 498 47.32 30.45 18.15
N ASP A 499 46.68 29.65 19.02
CA ASP A 499 46.75 29.58 20.51
C ASP A 499 45.76 30.37 21.40
N TYR A 500 44.91 29.65 22.16
CA TYR A 500 44.82 29.78 23.63
C TYR A 500 44.18 28.57 24.36
N GLU A 501 44.52 28.44 25.65
CA GLU A 501 44.22 27.34 26.58
C GLU A 501 42.94 27.53 27.46
N PRO A 502 42.51 26.54 28.27
CA PRO A 502 41.20 26.53 28.97
C PRO A 502 41.22 26.94 30.48
N MET A 503 40.03 26.87 31.12
CA MET A 503 39.75 26.92 32.59
C MET A 503 39.69 28.34 33.22
N PRO A 504 38.84 28.61 34.28
CA PRO A 504 38.91 27.96 35.60
C PRO A 504 37.60 27.65 36.37
N HIS A 505 37.77 26.92 37.48
CA HIS A 505 36.81 26.65 38.56
C HIS A 505 36.46 27.89 39.42
N PRO A 506 35.45 27.78 40.31
CA PRO A 506 35.73 27.95 41.74
C PRO A 506 35.20 26.80 42.63
N ALA A 507 35.54 26.83 43.93
CA ALA A 507 35.35 25.74 44.89
C ALA A 507 34.42 26.09 46.09
N GLY A 508 33.85 25.07 46.74
CA GLY A 508 33.15 25.18 48.03
C GLY A 508 32.27 23.95 48.37
N GLY A 509 32.56 23.23 49.46
CA GLY A 509 31.74 22.13 50.03
C GLY A 509 30.83 22.61 51.18
N PRO A 510 30.24 21.73 52.05
CA PRO A 510 30.54 20.30 52.30
C PRO A 510 29.33 19.30 52.20
N GLY A 511 29.56 18.00 52.49
CA GLY A 511 28.63 16.84 52.30
C GLY A 511 27.65 16.53 53.46
N PRO A 512 27.29 15.24 53.81
CA PRO A 512 28.09 13.99 53.66
C PRO A 512 27.36 12.64 53.30
N ALA A 513 28.17 11.56 53.15
CA ALA A 513 27.87 10.10 53.35
C ALA A 513 26.88 9.35 52.40
N ALA A 514 26.90 8.02 52.18
CA ALA A 514 27.88 6.90 52.22
C ALA A 514 27.17 5.64 51.57
N GLY A 515 27.78 4.58 51.02
CA GLY A 515 29.17 4.17 50.76
C GLY A 515 29.23 2.78 50.05
N ALA A 516 30.45 2.24 49.84
CA ALA A 516 30.91 0.85 49.51
C ALA A 516 30.03 -0.16 48.70
N GLY A 517 30.60 -1.06 47.86
CA GLY A 517 32.00 -1.48 47.73
C GLY A 517 32.34 -2.39 46.52
N GLN A 518 33.53 -3.02 46.58
CA GLN A 518 34.33 -3.57 45.45
C GLN A 518 34.20 -5.09 45.22
N GLN A 519 34.86 -5.56 44.14
CA GLN A 519 35.51 -6.87 43.84
C GLN A 519 35.03 -7.47 42.49
N GLY A 520 35.82 -8.18 41.67
CA GLY A 520 37.25 -8.52 41.68
C GLY A 520 37.58 -9.48 40.51
N TRP A 521 38.73 -9.34 39.84
CA TRP A 521 39.22 -10.21 38.76
C TRP A 521 39.95 -11.47 39.32
N PRO A 522 40.09 -12.61 38.60
CA PRO A 522 41.22 -12.78 37.66
C PRO A 522 41.00 -13.67 36.41
N GLN A 523 42.00 -13.63 35.52
CA GLN A 523 42.14 -14.35 34.25
C GLN A 523 42.40 -15.87 34.39
N ARG A 524 42.19 -16.63 33.31
CA ARG A 524 43.09 -17.76 32.93
C ARG A 524 43.04 -18.14 31.43
N LYS A 525 44.22 -18.44 30.89
CA LYS A 525 44.62 -19.09 29.62
C LYS A 525 45.82 -20.02 29.99
N PRO A 526 46.51 -20.79 29.10
CA PRO A 526 46.34 -21.05 27.66
C PRO A 526 46.41 -22.55 27.26
N GLY A 527 46.41 -22.84 25.94
CA GLY A 527 46.82 -24.11 25.30
C GLY A 527 45.87 -24.54 24.17
N GLY A 528 46.30 -25.10 23.02
CA GLY A 528 47.65 -25.30 22.47
C GLY A 528 47.68 -26.40 21.39
N GLY A 529 48.08 -26.09 20.15
CA GLY A 529 48.25 -27.06 19.03
C GLY A 529 46.94 -27.54 18.35
N GLY A 530 46.92 -28.01 17.10
CA GLY A 530 47.96 -27.99 16.06
C GLY A 530 47.72 -29.00 14.91
N GLY A 531 47.89 -28.57 13.65
CA GLY A 531 48.16 -29.42 12.46
C GLY A 531 47.04 -30.29 11.87
N GLY A 532 47.05 -30.49 10.54
CA GLY A 532 46.26 -31.53 9.85
C GLY A 532 45.85 -31.22 8.40
N PHE A 533 46.67 -31.58 7.42
CA PHE A 533 46.33 -31.54 5.99
C PHE A 533 45.43 -32.73 5.57
N GLY A 534 44.59 -32.54 4.54
CA GLY A 534 43.87 -33.64 3.88
C GLY A 534 43.30 -33.25 2.51
N LYS A 535 44.07 -33.46 1.42
CA LYS A 535 43.58 -33.37 0.04
C LYS A 535 42.98 -34.70 -0.42
N GLY A 536 41.92 -34.66 -1.22
CA GLY A 536 41.41 -35.82 -1.95
C GLY A 536 40.64 -35.40 -3.21
N GLN A 537 41.26 -35.53 -4.38
CA GLN A 537 40.57 -35.46 -5.68
C GLN A 537 40.18 -36.86 -6.14
N GLY A 538 39.08 -37.00 -6.88
CA GLY A 538 38.72 -38.24 -7.58
C GLY A 538 37.60 -38.04 -8.60
N LYS A 539 37.94 -37.97 -9.88
CA LYS A 539 36.98 -37.99 -11.01
C LYS A 539 36.66 -39.44 -11.40
N GLY A 540 35.44 -39.72 -11.85
CA GLY A 540 35.08 -41.00 -12.50
C GLY A 540 33.78 -40.90 -13.29
N LYS A 541 33.80 -41.26 -14.58
CA LYS A 541 32.64 -41.24 -15.50
C LYS A 541 32.01 -42.63 -15.63
N GLY A 542 30.74 -42.70 -16.02
CA GLY A 542 30.15 -43.89 -16.65
C GLY A 542 28.67 -44.07 -16.32
N GLY A 543 27.79 -43.94 -17.32
CA GLY A 543 26.35 -44.20 -17.17
C GLY A 543 25.87 -45.29 -18.11
N TRP A 544 24.66 -45.80 -17.88
CA TRP A 544 23.88 -46.60 -18.84
C TRP A 544 22.39 -46.27 -18.74
N ARG A 545 21.71 -46.27 -19.89
CA ARG A 545 20.27 -45.98 -20.05
C ARG A 545 19.38 -47.01 -19.37
N ARG A 546 18.19 -46.56 -18.95
CA ARG A 546 16.93 -47.24 -19.30
C ARG A 546 15.91 -46.22 -19.78
N GLU A 547 15.38 -46.46 -20.97
CA GLU A 547 14.19 -45.79 -21.47
C GLU A 547 12.95 -46.33 -20.74
N ASN A 548 11.97 -45.47 -20.50
CA ASN A 548 10.55 -45.78 -20.50
C ASN A 548 9.82 -44.45 -20.70
N GLU A 549 8.97 -44.40 -21.73
CA GLU A 549 8.29 -43.19 -22.20
C GLU A 549 6.99 -42.91 -21.42
N VAL A 550 6.32 -41.83 -21.84
CA VAL A 550 4.92 -41.44 -21.54
C VAL A 550 4.67 -40.86 -20.15
N GLY A 551 4.96 -39.56 -20.04
CA GLY A 551 4.50 -38.68 -18.97
C GLY A 551 4.87 -37.26 -19.30
N GLY A 552 3.98 -36.50 -19.94
CA GLY A 552 4.25 -35.16 -20.47
C GLY A 552 4.78 -34.22 -19.38
N VAL A 553 6.04 -33.82 -19.51
CA VAL A 553 6.66 -32.83 -18.62
C VAL A 553 6.11 -31.45 -19.00
N ILE A 554 5.30 -30.86 -18.12
CA ILE A 554 5.08 -29.41 -18.16
C ILE A 554 6.42 -28.77 -17.84
N GLU A 555 7.02 -28.08 -18.81
CA GLU A 555 8.28 -27.37 -18.58
C GLU A 555 8.10 -26.33 -17.46
N PRO A 556 9.12 -26.14 -16.59
CA PRO A 556 9.07 -25.08 -15.60
C PRO A 556 9.06 -23.73 -16.32
N ARG A 557 7.94 -23.00 -16.22
CA ARG A 557 7.80 -21.64 -16.74
C ARG A 557 9.04 -20.81 -16.37
N ARG A 558 9.78 -20.35 -17.38
CA ARG A 558 10.84 -19.36 -17.17
C ARG A 558 10.22 -18.14 -16.48
N PRO A 559 10.76 -17.67 -15.35
CA PRO A 559 10.23 -16.47 -14.70
C PRO A 559 10.38 -15.29 -15.66
N VAL A 560 9.27 -14.61 -15.94
CA VAL A 560 9.28 -13.38 -16.72
C VAL A 560 9.87 -12.27 -15.83
N PRO A 561 10.95 -11.58 -16.22
CA PRO A 561 11.53 -10.50 -15.42
C PRO A 561 10.49 -9.43 -15.09
N THR A 562 10.62 -8.77 -13.95
CA THR A 562 9.61 -7.83 -13.41
C THR A 562 9.24 -6.72 -14.38
N LEU A 563 10.21 -6.18 -15.13
CA LEU A 563 9.99 -5.16 -16.17
C LEU A 563 9.26 -5.72 -17.40
N ALA A 564 9.59 -6.95 -17.83
CA ALA A 564 8.88 -7.62 -18.92
C ALA A 564 7.41 -7.93 -18.53
N LYS A 565 7.15 -8.33 -17.27
CA LYS A 565 5.77 -8.47 -16.76
C LYS A 565 5.05 -7.11 -16.72
N ARG A 566 5.72 -6.01 -16.34
CA ARG A 566 5.14 -4.65 -16.37
C ARG A 566 4.73 -4.22 -17.78
N LEU A 567 5.59 -4.43 -18.79
CA LEU A 567 5.25 -4.16 -20.20
C LEU A 567 4.06 -5.00 -20.70
N LEU A 568 3.99 -6.29 -20.33
CA LEU A 568 2.83 -7.13 -20.64
C LEU A 568 1.55 -6.58 -19.98
N HIS A 569 1.57 -6.18 -18.70
CA HIS A 569 0.39 -5.58 -18.05
C HIS A 569 -0.07 -4.30 -18.75
N LEU A 570 0.88 -3.44 -19.15
CA LEU A 570 0.57 -2.20 -19.86
C LEU A 570 -0.11 -2.48 -21.20
N LEU A 571 0.44 -3.37 -22.04
CA LEU A 571 -0.17 -3.75 -23.33
C LEU A 571 -1.52 -4.47 -23.19
N LEU A 572 -1.75 -5.21 -22.10
CA LEU A 572 -3.03 -5.88 -21.86
C LEU A 572 -4.15 -4.93 -21.44
N SER A 573 -3.77 -3.87 -20.72
CA SER A 573 -4.69 -2.84 -20.22
C SER A 573 -4.91 -1.74 -21.27
N HIS A 574 -3.85 -1.41 -22.02
CA HIS A 574 -3.78 -0.32 -23.00
C HIS A 574 -3.14 -0.82 -24.32
N PRO A 575 -3.84 -1.64 -25.12
CA PRO A 575 -3.29 -2.14 -26.40
C PRO A 575 -2.95 -1.01 -27.39
N GLU A 576 -3.60 0.14 -27.27
CA GLU A 576 -3.38 1.35 -28.08
C GLU A 576 -1.97 1.94 -28.00
N LEU A 577 -1.17 1.57 -26.98
CA LEU A 577 0.23 2.01 -26.87
C LEU A 577 1.04 1.66 -28.13
N VAL A 578 0.71 0.57 -28.83
CA VAL A 578 1.42 0.11 -30.04
C VAL A 578 1.32 1.07 -31.23
N ASP A 579 0.35 1.99 -31.24
CA ASP A 579 0.17 2.99 -32.30
C ASP A 579 1.18 4.14 -32.19
N THR A 580 1.73 4.37 -30.99
CA THR A 580 2.64 5.48 -30.69
C THR A 580 4.12 5.07 -30.72
N MET A 581 4.38 3.79 -30.97
CA MET A 581 5.72 3.22 -30.87
C MET A 581 6.64 3.69 -32.01
N GLY A 582 7.77 4.30 -31.64
CA GLY A 582 8.84 4.65 -32.58
C GLY A 582 9.85 3.51 -32.77
N ASP A 583 10.61 3.58 -33.87
CA ASP A 583 11.64 2.59 -34.26
C ASP A 583 12.62 2.26 -33.12
N GLN A 584 13.04 3.26 -32.34
CA GLN A 584 13.95 3.09 -31.21
C GLN A 584 13.35 2.20 -30.09
N GLN A 585 12.04 2.31 -29.83
CA GLN A 585 11.37 1.47 -28.82
C GLN A 585 11.26 0.02 -29.30
N LEU A 586 10.97 -0.17 -30.59
CA LEU A 586 10.99 -1.49 -31.22
C LEU A 586 12.39 -2.13 -31.18
N GLU A 587 13.45 -1.36 -31.42
CA GLU A 587 14.84 -1.83 -31.34
C GLU A 587 15.24 -2.27 -29.91
N VAL A 588 14.80 -1.55 -28.88
CA VAL A 588 14.98 -1.93 -27.46
C VAL A 588 14.24 -3.24 -27.14
N ILE A 589 13.02 -3.42 -27.66
CA ILE A 589 12.21 -4.65 -27.47
C ILE A 589 12.78 -5.82 -28.29
N ASP A 590 13.37 -5.55 -29.45
CA ASP A 590 14.00 -6.56 -30.29
C ASP A 590 15.27 -7.13 -29.65
N ARG A 591 16.08 -6.27 -29.02
CA ARG A 591 17.34 -6.65 -28.36
C ARG A 591 17.19 -7.08 -26.90
N GLY A 592 16.10 -6.71 -26.22
CA GLY A 592 15.95 -6.93 -24.79
C GLY A 592 15.77 -8.41 -24.41
N PRO A 593 16.55 -8.94 -23.45
CA PRO A 593 16.43 -10.33 -23.02
C PRO A 593 15.07 -10.58 -22.36
N HIS A 594 14.47 -11.73 -22.65
CA HIS A 594 13.16 -12.17 -22.15
C HIS A 594 11.93 -11.35 -22.61
N LEU A 595 12.04 -10.49 -23.63
CA LEU A 595 10.91 -9.72 -24.18
C LEU A 595 10.15 -10.38 -25.34
N GLY A 596 10.38 -11.67 -25.63
CA GLY A 596 9.69 -12.40 -26.70
C GLY A 596 8.16 -12.24 -26.64
N MET A 597 7.56 -12.56 -25.48
CA MET A 597 6.11 -12.41 -25.29
C MET A 597 5.60 -10.96 -25.42
N VAL A 598 6.42 -9.95 -25.12
CA VAL A 598 6.05 -8.53 -25.30
C VAL A 598 5.98 -8.21 -26.80
N ARG A 599 6.96 -8.68 -27.57
CA ARG A 599 7.00 -8.56 -29.03
C ARG A 599 5.83 -9.28 -29.71
N ASP A 600 5.55 -10.51 -29.29
CA ASP A 600 4.43 -11.30 -29.81
C ASP A 600 3.10 -10.60 -29.54
N LEU A 601 2.96 -9.93 -28.38
CA LEU A 601 1.77 -9.15 -28.03
C LEU A 601 1.64 -7.85 -28.82
N ILE A 602 2.76 -7.17 -29.11
CA ILE A 602 2.76 -6.00 -30.01
C ILE A 602 2.33 -6.40 -31.42
N VAL A 603 2.90 -7.48 -31.96
CA VAL A 603 2.53 -8.01 -33.29
C VAL A 603 1.06 -8.42 -33.32
N LEU A 604 0.55 -9.08 -32.27
CA LEU A 604 -0.86 -9.43 -32.15
C LEU A 604 -1.76 -8.19 -32.12
N ALA A 605 -1.44 -7.18 -31.30
CA ALA A 605 -2.22 -5.95 -31.20
C ALA A 605 -2.23 -5.16 -32.52
N GLN A 606 -1.07 -5.02 -33.18
CA GLN A 606 -0.94 -4.33 -34.46
C GLN A 606 -1.66 -5.06 -35.62
N SER A 607 -1.56 -6.39 -35.68
CA SER A 607 -2.18 -7.19 -36.77
C SER A 607 -3.69 -7.38 -36.62
N SER A 608 -4.19 -7.42 -35.37
CA SER A 608 -5.63 -7.54 -35.08
C SER A 608 -6.36 -6.21 -34.97
N GLY A 609 -5.64 -5.12 -34.70
CA GLY A 609 -6.23 -3.82 -34.35
C GLY A 609 -6.96 -3.81 -33.00
N ALA A 610 -6.76 -4.82 -32.15
CA ALA A 610 -7.46 -4.98 -30.88
C ALA A 610 -7.23 -3.78 -29.93
N ARG A 611 -8.32 -3.26 -29.35
CA ARG A 611 -8.33 -2.09 -28.45
C ARG A 611 -8.70 -2.38 -27.00
N HIS A 612 -8.86 -3.66 -26.66
CA HIS A 612 -9.10 -4.12 -25.29
C HIS A 612 -8.72 -5.59 -25.16
N LEU A 613 -8.46 -6.02 -23.92
CA LEU A 613 -8.12 -7.40 -23.56
C LEU A 613 -9.04 -8.46 -24.19
N GLY A 614 -10.36 -8.20 -24.26
CA GLY A 614 -11.32 -9.11 -24.90
C GLY A 614 -11.03 -9.36 -26.38
N ALA A 615 -10.67 -8.32 -27.15
CA ALA A 615 -10.34 -8.45 -28.57
C ALA A 615 -8.96 -9.12 -28.77
N LEU A 616 -8.00 -8.88 -27.87
CA LEU A 616 -6.73 -9.62 -27.87
C LEU A 616 -6.93 -11.12 -27.62
N LEU A 617 -7.82 -11.50 -26.70
CA LEU A 617 -8.16 -12.89 -26.41
C LEU A 617 -8.87 -13.60 -27.58
N GLU A 618 -9.68 -12.87 -28.35
CA GLU A 618 -10.37 -13.37 -29.55
C GLU A 618 -9.43 -13.48 -30.76
N ALA A 619 -8.47 -12.56 -30.88
CA ALA A 619 -7.47 -12.56 -31.95
C ALA A 619 -6.33 -13.58 -31.74
N ALA A 620 -6.05 -13.99 -30.50
CA ALA A 620 -4.98 -14.93 -30.19
C ALA A 620 -5.39 -16.39 -30.46
N ASP A 621 -4.60 -17.10 -31.26
CA ASP A 621 -4.74 -18.56 -31.50
C ASP A 621 -4.81 -19.32 -30.16
N PRO A 622 -5.89 -20.08 -29.87
CA PRO A 622 -6.07 -20.80 -28.62
C PRO A 622 -4.92 -21.73 -28.21
N GLU A 623 -4.15 -22.26 -29.17
CA GLU A 623 -3.01 -23.16 -28.92
C GLU A 623 -1.67 -22.42 -28.77
N SER A 624 -1.66 -21.09 -28.85
CA SER A 624 -0.44 -20.28 -28.74
C SER A 624 -0.03 -19.98 -27.29
N ASP A 625 1.28 -19.88 -27.05
CA ASP A 625 1.83 -19.45 -25.75
C ASP A 625 1.28 -18.10 -25.31
N ILE A 626 1.06 -17.17 -26.25
CA ILE A 626 0.48 -15.86 -25.95
C ILE A 626 -0.96 -15.99 -25.44
N HIS A 627 -1.81 -16.85 -26.03
CA HIS A 627 -3.18 -17.06 -25.52
C HIS A 627 -3.20 -17.59 -24.08
N LEU A 628 -2.26 -18.47 -23.71
CA LEU A 628 -2.10 -18.94 -22.33
C LEU A 628 -1.70 -17.80 -21.37
N VAL A 629 -0.84 -16.89 -21.83
CA VAL A 629 -0.39 -15.71 -21.08
C VAL A 629 -1.55 -14.73 -20.90
N LEU A 630 -2.23 -14.33 -21.98
CA LEU A 630 -3.45 -13.49 -21.97
C LEU A 630 -4.47 -14.02 -20.96
N ARG A 631 -4.78 -15.32 -21.04
CA ARG A 631 -5.76 -15.96 -20.16
C ARG A 631 -5.31 -15.96 -18.71
N SER A 632 -4.04 -16.27 -18.42
CA SER A 632 -3.52 -16.29 -17.05
C SER A 632 -3.48 -14.90 -16.40
N MET A 633 -3.23 -13.86 -17.18
CA MET A 633 -3.08 -12.48 -16.70
C MET A 633 -4.39 -11.68 -16.75
N SER A 634 -5.40 -12.16 -17.49
CA SER A 634 -6.71 -11.50 -17.60
C SER A 634 -7.37 -11.21 -16.25
N ALA A 635 -7.27 -12.14 -15.29
CA ALA A 635 -7.80 -11.96 -13.95
C ALA A 635 -6.98 -10.96 -13.09
N GLU A 636 -5.69 -10.78 -13.38
CA GLU A 636 -4.86 -9.76 -12.72
C GLU A 636 -5.16 -8.36 -13.29
N VAL A 637 -5.40 -8.25 -14.59
CA VAL A 637 -5.67 -6.98 -15.30
C VAL A 637 -7.08 -6.46 -15.02
N LEU A 638 -8.11 -7.31 -15.08
CA LEU A 638 -9.51 -6.93 -14.81
C LEU A 638 -9.79 -6.46 -13.36
N GLY A 639 -8.81 -6.61 -12.46
CA GLY A 639 -8.88 -6.14 -11.07
C GLY A 639 -8.01 -4.92 -10.75
N GLN A 640 -7.35 -4.31 -11.75
CA GLN A 640 -6.51 -3.13 -11.58
C GLN A 640 -7.25 -1.86 -12.02
N GLU A 641 -7.01 -0.74 -11.32
CA GLU A 641 -7.51 0.58 -11.74
C GLU A 641 -6.72 1.08 -12.95
N GLU A 642 -7.37 1.79 -13.89
CA GLU A 642 -6.70 2.38 -15.06
C GLU A 642 -5.58 3.32 -14.63
N LEU A 643 -4.42 3.18 -15.27
CA LEU A 643 -3.28 4.06 -15.02
C LEU A 643 -3.55 5.44 -15.64
N PRO A 644 -3.30 6.56 -14.92
CA PRO A 644 -3.60 7.88 -15.45
C PRO A 644 -2.71 8.29 -16.64
N HIS A 645 -1.51 7.71 -16.77
CA HIS A 645 -0.52 8.03 -17.81
C HIS A 645 0.19 6.77 -18.33
N PRO A 646 -0.52 5.85 -19.04
CA PRO A 646 0.05 4.57 -19.46
C PRO A 646 1.24 4.72 -20.43
N GLN A 647 1.25 5.79 -21.24
CA GLN A 647 2.37 6.14 -22.12
C GLN A 647 3.67 6.41 -21.35
N ALA A 648 3.59 7.21 -20.27
CA ALA A 648 4.77 7.54 -19.45
C ALA A 648 5.29 6.32 -18.68
N GLU A 649 4.38 5.44 -18.22
CA GLU A 649 4.72 4.16 -17.58
C GLU A 649 5.40 3.18 -18.55
N TRP A 650 4.97 3.19 -19.82
CA TRP A 650 5.58 2.42 -20.91
C TRP A 650 6.98 2.92 -21.24
N GLU A 651 7.15 4.24 -21.36
CA GLU A 651 8.43 4.89 -21.61
C GLU A 651 9.43 4.68 -20.45
N ASP A 652 9.03 4.84 -19.19
CA ASP A 652 9.84 4.53 -18.01
C ASP A 652 10.31 3.06 -18.01
N ALA A 653 9.40 2.12 -18.28
CA ALA A 653 9.73 0.70 -18.33
C ALA A 653 10.73 0.37 -19.45
N LEU A 654 10.61 0.99 -20.64
CA LEU A 654 11.56 0.80 -21.74
C LEU A 654 12.90 1.49 -21.49
N HIS A 655 12.93 2.73 -20.99
CA HIS A 655 14.15 3.41 -20.60
C HIS A 655 14.93 2.62 -19.55
N ARG A 656 14.23 1.98 -18.61
CA ARG A 656 14.84 1.11 -17.61
C ARG A 656 15.50 -0.13 -18.22
N ILE A 657 14.83 -0.78 -19.16
CA ILE A 657 15.36 -1.94 -19.89
C ILE A 657 16.57 -1.54 -20.75
N GLU A 658 16.49 -0.42 -21.49
CA GLU A 658 17.62 0.09 -22.28
C GLU A 658 18.82 0.37 -21.36
N PHE A 659 18.60 1.09 -20.26
CA PHE A 659 19.65 1.41 -19.29
C PHE A 659 20.29 0.17 -18.67
N ASP A 660 19.50 -0.81 -18.21
CA ASP A 660 20.00 -2.02 -17.57
C ASP A 660 20.73 -2.94 -18.59
N SER A 661 20.31 -2.93 -19.87
CA SER A 661 21.00 -3.63 -20.97
C SER A 661 22.36 -3.01 -21.31
N LEU A 662 22.43 -1.68 -21.52
CA LEU A 662 23.68 -0.96 -21.75
C LEU A 662 24.64 -1.13 -20.56
N ARG A 663 24.10 -1.11 -19.33
CA ARG A 663 24.84 -1.40 -18.09
C ARG A 663 25.45 -2.80 -18.03
N ALA A 664 24.84 -3.79 -18.67
CA ALA A 664 25.34 -5.15 -18.78
C ALA A 664 26.43 -5.26 -19.85
N GLU A 665 26.24 -4.67 -21.03
CA GLU A 665 27.24 -4.61 -22.11
C GLU A 665 28.54 -3.94 -21.62
N MET A 666 28.42 -2.79 -20.94
CA MET A 666 29.55 -2.12 -20.28
C MET A 666 30.26 -3.02 -19.26
N ALA A 667 29.51 -3.83 -18.49
CA ALA A 667 30.10 -4.72 -17.49
C ALA A 667 30.88 -5.88 -18.11
N GLU A 668 30.45 -6.42 -19.27
CA GLU A 668 31.20 -7.43 -20.01
C GLU A 668 32.46 -6.85 -20.67
N LEU A 669 32.38 -5.67 -21.30
CA LEU A 669 33.54 -4.97 -21.84
C LEU A 669 34.59 -4.68 -20.76
N ALA A 670 34.14 -4.25 -19.56
CA ALA A 670 35.02 -4.05 -18.41
C ALA A 670 35.66 -5.35 -17.91
N LYS A 671 34.94 -6.49 -17.90
CA LYS A 671 35.50 -7.82 -17.58
C LYS A 671 36.53 -8.28 -18.62
N GLY A 672 36.34 -7.95 -19.89
CA GLY A 672 37.32 -8.19 -20.96
C GLY A 672 38.65 -7.42 -20.76
N GLY A 673 38.61 -6.36 -19.95
CA GLY A 673 39.77 -5.54 -19.58
C GLY A 673 40.08 -4.42 -20.57
N LEU A 674 39.14 -4.08 -21.46
CA LEU A 674 39.23 -2.95 -22.42
C LEU A 674 40.58 -2.90 -23.15
N LYS A 675 40.98 -4.02 -23.75
CA LYS A 675 42.34 -4.21 -24.28
C LYS A 675 42.50 -3.56 -25.65
N GLU A 676 41.46 -3.64 -26.48
CA GLU A 676 41.46 -3.07 -27.82
C GLU A 676 40.97 -1.61 -27.79
N ALA A 677 41.30 -0.84 -28.84
CA ALA A 677 40.84 0.54 -28.96
C ALA A 677 39.32 0.61 -29.18
N SER A 678 38.79 -0.32 -29.99
CA SER A 678 37.37 -0.60 -30.22
C SER A 678 36.57 -0.80 -28.93
N ASP A 679 37.08 -1.64 -28.00
CA ASP A 679 36.43 -1.88 -26.71
C ASP A 679 36.26 -0.59 -25.89
N ARG A 680 37.27 0.29 -25.94
CA ARG A 680 37.30 1.55 -25.17
C ARG A 680 36.36 2.59 -25.78
N GLU A 681 36.36 2.71 -27.10
CA GLU A 681 35.46 3.58 -27.85
C GLU A 681 34.00 3.16 -27.61
N ARG A 682 33.71 1.86 -27.74
CA ARG A 682 32.39 1.29 -27.44
C ARG A 682 31.97 1.51 -25.99
N TYR A 683 32.87 1.29 -25.02
CA TYR A 683 32.57 1.56 -23.61
C TYR A 683 32.27 3.04 -23.34
N GLN A 684 32.95 3.97 -24.02
CA GLN A 684 32.69 5.41 -23.91
C GLN A 684 31.34 5.81 -24.53
N GLU A 685 31.01 5.27 -25.71
CA GLU A 685 29.70 5.44 -26.36
C GLU A 685 28.55 4.99 -25.44
N LEU A 686 28.64 3.78 -24.89
CA LEU A 686 27.66 3.23 -23.95
C LEU A 686 27.56 4.07 -22.66
N ALA A 687 28.69 4.57 -22.15
CA ALA A 687 28.72 5.44 -20.97
C ALA A 687 28.03 6.79 -21.21
N GLN A 688 28.23 7.39 -22.40
CA GLN A 688 27.53 8.62 -22.80
C GLN A 688 26.03 8.37 -22.94
N ARG A 689 25.62 7.27 -23.60
CA ARG A 689 24.21 6.88 -23.74
C ARG A 689 23.54 6.66 -22.37
N CYS A 690 24.20 5.96 -21.45
CA CYS A 690 23.74 5.80 -20.07
C CYS A 690 23.62 7.14 -19.31
N ALA A 691 24.48 8.12 -19.59
CA ALA A 691 24.42 9.44 -18.96
C ALA A 691 23.26 10.29 -19.49
N ILE A 692 22.85 10.10 -20.74
CA ILE A 692 21.65 10.74 -21.33
C ILE A 692 20.38 10.11 -20.74
N LEU A 693 20.26 8.77 -20.73
CA LEU A 693 19.13 8.02 -20.17
C LEU A 693 18.94 8.19 -18.64
N LYS A 694 19.90 8.82 -17.94
CA LYS A 694 19.82 9.14 -16.51
C LYS A 694 19.41 10.61 -16.25
N ARG A 695 19.25 11.40 -17.32
CA ARG A 695 18.83 12.82 -17.28
C ARG A 695 17.46 13.06 -17.90
N ALA A 696 17.05 12.18 -18.81
CA ALA A 696 15.65 11.94 -19.14
C ALA A 696 14.94 11.24 -17.97
#